data_AF-A0AAD7HBP7-F1
#
_entry.id   AF-A0AAD7HBP7-F1
#
_cell.length_a   1.000
_cell.length_b   1.000
_cell.length_c   1.000
_cell.angle_alpha   90.00
_cell.angle_beta   90.00
_cell.angle_gamma   90.00
#
_symmetry.space_group_name_H-M   'P 1'
#
loop_
_entity.id
_entity.type
_entity.pdbx_description
1 polymer ?
#
loop_
_entity_poly.entity_id
_entity_poly.type
_entity_poly.pdbx_seq_one_letter_code
_entity_poly.pdbx_strand_id
1 'polypeptide(L)'
;MNTHHDDGYPETWDNSWAPPASDRERDFINSQHDVEVAKGRFSRTFGPDLLPGMYSTPILAVPKPHSDDLRLVSHQSCGPFAPNTMVDQEKTKGPRMDTMQQFIPALLQFRRVDPDAELIVWKSDVSEAFRLTSVHKLAQIKQVATSNLPTKTESSLGESSGPVQRNVDRCSTFGNCGSPRIWASVMGLVIWIATFVKLLSDIFCYVDDTYGWEFKDNLMYYPPYKKKMPVKQAQLLFLWDFLGIPHKEKKQLHGTSLPIIGFEIDPNTMTAKLPPDSKADLEKWVQEFIDTPSRRRTLHEFQCLTGWMNWSFNMYFLLRPALSNIYNKMSGKSQQHASIYINASIKSDLSWFLRHLRKSDGVLFFDALDWNPLTDADLTLYCDASLRLGMGFWIPELLLGFYSPVPGDPPAETIFFFEALCVVSALQWACTYSRAIPRSRRFRLTIFTDNQNTVDIFNSLCATPNYNLLLRTAVDNLIEHNVDLRVLHVKAFRQRHRTRPWINDPSLHTPSGAAGGGEIMITSCVKSRQPRRQAWTLEQLVHKRAVALGATIDASTASTYGSAVNSYIEFCRLCNLPIEPTTDTLSFYTVYMCHHIKPDSVDSYLSGICNELEPHFPNICAIRKGMLVLRTLQGCKRLRGSAIRRKLPLSRDHPRQAIAALPPSPSHDDLLFLSSLLNGFRALLRLGELTMPDNPKLRNPRKYSKRTSVTINPDSYEYWLPSHKADATFEGNRVIITNADALRFFRRYLTSRDELHPLNPFLWIRSDGKVLTRAWFMKKLRHLFPDTNIAGQSMRAGGATALAEDGALPHIIQASGRWASNTFQIYIRKHPALLQAMLHSRC
;
A
#
# COMPACT_ATOMS: atom_id res chain seq x y z
N MET A 1 18.90 -11.27 16.27
CA MET A 1 20.09 -10.43 16.42
C MET A 1 21.24 -11.13 15.72
N ASN A 2 22.06 -10.39 15.01
CA ASN A 2 23.36 -10.83 14.54
C ASN A 2 24.39 -10.23 15.51
N THR A 3 25.15 -11.04 16.24
CA THR A 3 26.11 -10.53 17.23
C THR A 3 27.42 -10.06 16.59
N HIS A 4 27.58 -10.19 15.27
CA HIS A 4 28.68 -9.61 14.50
C HIS A 4 30.08 -9.97 15.03
N HIS A 5 30.25 -11.16 15.64
CA HIS A 5 31.55 -11.59 16.19
C HIS A 5 32.66 -11.58 15.13
N ASP A 6 32.33 -12.01 13.90
CA ASP A 6 33.25 -12.01 12.76
C ASP A 6 33.64 -10.59 12.30
N ASP A 7 32.87 -9.56 12.69
CA ASP A 7 33.11 -8.15 12.37
C ASP A 7 33.85 -7.40 13.50
N GLY A 8 34.48 -8.14 14.44
CA GLY A 8 35.28 -7.57 15.53
C GLY A 8 34.50 -7.14 16.77
N TYR A 9 33.24 -7.56 16.92
CA TYR A 9 32.48 -7.32 18.15
C TYR A 9 33.02 -8.17 19.30
N PRO A 10 33.31 -7.57 20.48
CA PRO A 10 33.81 -8.31 21.62
C PRO A 10 32.77 -9.32 22.16
N GLU A 11 33.22 -10.36 22.84
CA GLU A 11 32.30 -11.33 23.44
C GLU A 11 31.44 -10.69 24.54
N THR A 12 32.06 -9.88 25.39
CA THR A 12 31.46 -9.13 26.50
C THR A 12 31.79 -7.65 26.34
N TRP A 13 30.82 -6.76 26.54
CA TRP A 13 31.02 -5.32 26.38
C TRP A 13 30.31 -4.51 27.46
N ASP A 14 31.06 -3.70 28.18
CA ASP A 14 30.51 -2.82 29.20
C ASP A 14 30.48 -1.37 28.72
N ASN A 15 29.27 -0.88 28.41
CA ASN A 15 29.04 0.49 28.00
C ASN A 15 28.26 1.29 29.06
N SER A 16 28.32 0.90 30.34
CA SER A 16 27.53 1.52 31.41
C SER A 16 28.10 2.85 31.94
N TRP A 17 28.73 3.65 31.09
CA TRP A 17 29.52 4.82 31.48
C TRP A 17 28.72 6.06 31.88
N ALA A 18 27.39 6.09 31.76
CA ALA A 18 26.62 7.33 31.91
C ALA A 18 26.22 7.60 33.38
N PRO A 19 26.98 8.42 34.13
CA PRO A 19 26.58 8.82 35.47
C PRO A 19 25.33 9.70 35.44
N PRO A 20 24.40 9.54 36.40
CA PRO A 20 23.30 10.47 36.63
C PRO A 20 23.83 11.90 36.81
N ALA A 21 23.11 12.91 36.31
CA ALA A 21 23.57 14.30 36.43
C ALA A 21 23.34 14.88 37.83
N SER A 22 22.42 14.30 38.60
CA SER A 22 22.02 14.72 39.95
C SER A 22 21.52 13.54 40.78
N ASP A 23 21.41 13.74 42.10
CA ASP A 23 20.82 12.76 43.03
C ASP A 23 19.39 12.39 42.64
N ARG A 24 18.59 13.37 42.22
CA ARG A 24 17.19 13.15 41.76
C ARG A 24 17.11 12.12 40.64
N GLU A 25 18.02 12.17 39.67
CA GLU A 25 18.04 11.24 38.54
C GLU A 25 18.55 9.86 38.96
N ARG A 26 19.55 9.80 39.85
CA ARG A 26 20.04 8.56 40.44
C ARG A 26 18.95 7.84 41.22
N ASP A 27 18.29 8.56 42.12
CA ASP A 27 17.20 8.03 42.95
C ASP A 27 16.03 7.56 42.08
N PHE A 28 15.72 8.30 41.01
CA PHE A 28 14.74 7.87 40.03
C PHE A 28 15.14 6.55 39.34
N ILE A 29 16.38 6.44 38.83
CA ILE A 29 16.87 5.21 38.20
C ILE A 29 16.82 4.03 39.17
N ASN A 30 17.26 4.21 40.40
CA ASN A 30 17.25 3.18 41.44
C ASN A 30 15.81 2.78 41.80
N SER A 31 14.89 3.73 41.96
CA SER A 31 13.47 3.43 42.21
C SER A 31 12.83 2.64 41.06
N GLN A 32 13.18 2.98 39.79
CA GLN A 32 12.68 2.25 38.63
C GLN A 32 13.29 0.85 38.53
N HIS A 33 14.57 0.70 38.89
CA HIS A 33 15.20 -0.61 39.02
C HIS A 33 14.40 -1.50 39.97
N ASP A 34 14.07 -1.01 41.18
CA ASP A 34 13.35 -1.80 42.18
C ASP A 34 11.95 -2.20 41.70
N VAL A 35 11.25 -1.29 41.02
CA VAL A 35 9.95 -1.57 40.38
C VAL A 35 10.07 -2.66 39.31
N GLU A 36 11.08 -2.59 38.45
CA GLU A 36 11.27 -3.54 37.36
C GLU A 36 11.72 -4.92 37.86
N VAL A 37 12.49 -4.98 38.95
CA VAL A 37 12.83 -6.23 39.66
C VAL A 37 11.59 -6.83 40.32
N ALA A 38 10.79 -6.03 41.04
CA ALA A 38 9.56 -6.47 41.69
C ALA A 38 8.54 -7.05 40.67
N LYS A 39 8.48 -6.47 39.47
CA LYS A 39 7.66 -6.97 38.36
C LYS A 39 8.25 -8.16 37.62
N GLY A 40 9.46 -8.61 37.99
CA GLY A 40 10.17 -9.72 37.35
C GLY A 40 10.65 -9.44 35.93
N ARG A 41 10.60 -8.17 35.49
CA ARG A 41 11.07 -7.71 34.17
C ARG A 41 12.58 -7.59 34.14
N PHE A 42 13.17 -7.17 35.25
CA PHE A 42 14.60 -7.34 35.50
C PHE A 42 14.85 -8.68 36.20
N SER A 43 16.00 -9.29 35.92
CA SER A 43 16.47 -10.43 36.71
C SER A 43 16.79 -10.01 38.14
N ARG A 44 17.07 -11.00 39.00
CA ARG A 44 17.80 -10.71 40.25
C ARG A 44 19.14 -10.07 39.90
N THR A 45 19.62 -9.19 40.77
CA THR A 45 20.92 -8.56 40.63
C THR A 45 21.99 -9.66 40.63
N PHE A 46 22.85 -9.66 39.62
CA PHE A 46 24.07 -10.45 39.60
C PHE A 46 25.26 -9.52 39.93
N GLY A 47 26.39 -10.09 40.33
CA GLY A 47 27.55 -9.36 40.84
C GLY A 47 28.01 -8.18 39.95
N PRO A 48 28.98 -7.38 40.41
CA PRO A 48 29.38 -6.15 39.73
C PRO A 48 29.94 -6.39 38.32
N ASP A 49 30.43 -7.58 38.03
CA ASP A 49 31.04 -7.94 36.75
C ASP A 49 30.03 -8.49 35.73
N LEU A 50 30.21 -8.13 34.45
CA LEU A 50 29.46 -8.78 33.37
C LEU A 50 29.89 -10.25 33.24
N LEU A 51 28.93 -11.14 33.04
CA LEU A 51 29.20 -12.53 32.69
C LEU A 51 29.56 -12.65 31.19
N PRO A 52 30.24 -13.73 30.76
CA PRO A 52 30.57 -13.96 29.36
C PRO A 52 29.38 -13.82 28.42
N GLY A 53 29.55 -13.10 27.32
CA GLY A 53 28.52 -12.87 26.33
C GLY A 53 27.59 -11.69 26.62
N MET A 54 27.70 -11.04 27.79
CA MET A 54 26.80 -9.95 28.18
C MET A 54 27.22 -8.59 27.66
N TYR A 55 26.23 -7.77 27.31
CA TYR A 55 26.44 -6.37 26.95
C TYR A 55 25.63 -5.47 27.89
N SER A 56 26.27 -4.44 28.43
CA SER A 56 25.58 -3.37 29.17
C SER A 56 25.42 -2.12 28.32
N THR A 57 24.34 -1.38 28.54
CA THR A 57 24.05 -0.11 27.84
C THR A 57 23.80 1.02 28.83
N PRO A 58 24.09 2.28 28.45
CA PRO A 58 23.78 3.42 29.29
C PRO A 58 22.28 3.48 29.61
N ILE A 59 21.95 3.66 30.89
CA ILE A 59 20.60 3.97 31.36
C ILE A 59 20.55 5.44 31.73
N LEU A 60 19.58 6.15 31.16
CA LEU A 60 19.42 7.58 31.33
C LEU A 60 18.05 7.88 31.93
N ALA A 61 18.03 8.78 32.92
CA ALA A 61 16.81 9.48 33.30
C ALA A 61 16.65 10.69 32.39
N VAL A 62 15.56 10.74 31.62
CA VAL A 62 15.28 11.84 30.69
C VAL A 62 13.99 12.53 31.13
N PRO A 63 13.91 13.86 31.19
CA PRO A 63 12.65 14.55 31.44
C PRO A 63 11.60 14.21 30.38
N LYS A 64 10.36 14.01 30.81
CA LYS A 64 9.23 13.93 29.88
C LYS A 64 8.95 15.33 29.32
N PRO A 65 8.64 15.46 28.02
CA PRO A 65 8.22 16.74 27.47
C PRO A 65 7.04 17.32 28.28
N HIS A 66 7.12 18.61 28.61
CA HIS A 66 6.09 19.36 29.34
C HIS A 66 5.73 18.78 30.73
N SER A 67 6.66 18.08 31.39
CA SER A 67 6.45 17.52 32.72
C SER A 67 7.76 17.45 33.52
N ASP A 68 7.66 17.63 34.85
CA ASP A 68 8.77 17.38 35.77
C ASP A 68 9.04 15.88 36.00
N ASP A 69 8.21 15.00 35.42
CA ASP A 69 8.42 13.55 35.48
C ASP A 69 9.65 13.14 34.68
N LEU A 70 10.39 12.17 35.20
CA LEU A 70 11.46 11.49 34.48
C LEU A 70 10.93 10.22 33.77
N ARG A 71 11.62 9.82 32.70
CA ARG A 71 11.45 8.53 32.02
C ARG A 71 12.79 7.81 31.95
N LEU A 72 12.76 6.49 32.16
CA LEU A 72 13.93 5.64 32.00
C LEU A 72 14.16 5.32 30.52
N VAL A 73 15.35 5.58 30.00
CA VAL A 73 15.73 5.28 28.61
C VAL A 73 17.00 4.44 28.58
N SER A 74 16.96 3.31 27.87
CA SER A 74 18.15 2.50 27.57
C SER A 74 18.73 3.00 26.24
N HIS A 75 19.93 3.58 26.26
CA HIS A 75 20.53 4.19 25.07
C HIS A 75 21.19 3.13 24.17
N GLN A 76 20.37 2.27 23.57
CA GLN A 76 20.83 1.09 22.80
C GLN A 76 21.48 1.40 21.43
N SER A 77 21.58 2.67 21.07
CA SER A 77 22.37 3.16 19.92
C SER A 77 23.72 3.77 20.33
N CYS A 78 24.11 3.72 21.61
CA CYS A 78 25.34 4.36 22.07
C CYS A 78 26.56 3.51 21.78
N GLY A 79 27.62 4.13 21.26
CA GLY A 79 28.96 3.53 21.19
C GLY A 79 29.19 2.63 19.97
N PRO A 80 30.42 2.11 19.81
CA PRO A 80 30.84 1.35 18.62
C PRO A 80 30.16 -0.02 18.50
N PHE A 81 29.79 -0.63 19.63
CA PHE A 81 29.18 -1.97 19.69
C PHE A 81 27.73 -1.93 20.21
N ALA A 82 26.97 -0.93 19.76
CA ALA A 82 25.62 -0.66 20.25
C ALA A 82 24.62 -1.79 19.91
N PRO A 83 23.74 -2.24 20.83
CA PRO A 83 22.82 -3.34 20.52
C PRO A 83 21.90 -3.12 19.31
N ASN A 84 21.57 -1.88 18.97
CA ASN A 84 20.76 -1.59 17.78
C ASN A 84 21.45 -1.88 16.44
N THR A 85 22.78 -2.01 16.39
CA THR A 85 23.49 -2.46 15.19
C THR A 85 23.37 -3.97 15.00
N MET A 86 23.18 -4.72 16.08
CA MET A 86 22.94 -6.17 16.07
C MET A 86 21.52 -6.55 15.63
N VAL A 87 20.62 -5.57 15.53
CA VAL A 87 19.24 -5.76 15.10
C VAL A 87 19.17 -5.57 13.59
N ASP A 88 18.60 -6.55 12.90
CA ASP A 88 18.35 -6.49 11.46
C ASP A 88 17.33 -5.37 11.17
N GLN A 89 17.85 -4.22 10.71
CA GLN A 89 17.05 -3.03 10.45
C GLN A 89 16.05 -3.26 9.31
N GLU A 90 16.37 -4.08 8.32
CA GLU A 90 15.43 -4.39 7.23
C GLU A 90 14.20 -5.16 7.73
N LYS A 91 14.37 -6.01 8.74
CA LYS A 91 13.25 -6.77 9.36
C LYS A 91 12.45 -5.97 10.38
N THR A 92 13.00 -4.88 10.90
CA THR A 92 12.37 -4.05 11.95
C THR A 92 11.80 -2.74 11.42
N LYS A 93 12.13 -2.35 10.18
CA LYS A 93 11.54 -1.21 9.48
C LYS A 93 10.01 -1.28 9.40
N GLY A 94 9.38 -0.15 9.69
CA GLY A 94 7.99 0.15 9.35
C GLY A 94 6.96 -0.80 9.97
N PRO A 95 6.75 -0.78 11.29
CA PRO A 95 5.48 -1.26 11.84
C PRO A 95 4.34 -0.46 11.18
N ARG A 96 3.35 -1.17 10.63
CA ARG A 96 2.15 -0.53 10.08
C ARG A 96 1.26 -0.16 11.25
N MET A 97 0.99 1.13 11.40
CA MET A 97 0.15 1.69 12.46
C MET A 97 -1.00 2.46 11.80
N ASP A 98 -2.15 2.49 12.46
CA ASP A 98 -3.30 3.23 11.96
C ASP A 98 -3.14 4.70 12.32
N THR A 99 -3.27 5.56 11.32
CA THR A 99 -3.19 7.01 11.44
C THR A 99 -4.54 7.63 11.08
N MET A 100 -4.61 8.96 11.11
CA MET A 100 -5.76 9.70 10.59
C MET A 100 -6.13 9.33 9.14
N GLN A 101 -5.18 8.83 8.35
CA GLN A 101 -5.43 8.35 6.98
C GLN A 101 -6.35 7.11 6.91
N GLN A 102 -6.46 6.33 7.99
CA GLN A 102 -7.38 5.20 8.08
C GLN A 102 -8.68 5.61 8.78
N PHE A 103 -8.56 6.41 9.84
CA PHE A 103 -9.71 6.80 10.67
C PHE A 103 -10.68 7.74 9.96
N ILE A 104 -10.17 8.80 9.30
CA ILE A 104 -11.01 9.80 8.64
C ILE A 104 -11.88 9.17 7.53
N PRO A 105 -11.34 8.34 6.60
CA PRO A 105 -12.17 7.68 5.60
C PRO A 105 -13.24 6.74 6.18
N ALA A 106 -12.95 6.03 7.28
CA ALA A 106 -13.93 5.16 7.92
C ALA A 106 -15.10 5.96 8.50
N LEU A 107 -14.80 7.10 9.14
CA LEU A 107 -15.81 8.00 9.66
C LEU A 107 -16.64 8.66 8.54
N LEU A 108 -16.00 9.08 7.44
CA LEU A 108 -16.68 9.58 6.24
C LEU A 108 -17.60 8.53 5.62
N GLN A 109 -17.13 7.28 5.51
CA GLN A 109 -17.93 6.17 4.99
C GLN A 109 -19.19 5.97 5.83
N PHE A 110 -19.08 6.03 7.16
CA PHE A 110 -20.23 5.94 8.06
C PHE A 110 -21.19 7.11 7.87
N ARG A 111 -20.68 8.35 7.83
CA ARG A 111 -21.49 9.57 7.67
C ARG A 111 -22.31 9.62 6.38
N ARG A 112 -21.89 8.92 5.33
CA ARG A 112 -22.70 8.76 4.11
C ARG A 112 -23.94 7.89 4.31
N VAL A 113 -23.88 6.96 5.26
CA VAL A 113 -24.99 6.06 5.60
C VAL A 113 -25.94 6.76 6.57
N ASP A 114 -25.39 7.45 7.57
CA ASP A 114 -26.16 8.17 8.59
C ASP A 114 -25.55 9.57 8.85
N PRO A 115 -25.99 10.60 8.11
CA PRO A 115 -25.45 11.95 8.23
C PRO A 115 -25.75 12.61 9.58
N ASP A 116 -26.89 12.30 10.18
CA ASP A 116 -27.43 13.00 11.35
C ASP A 116 -27.12 12.32 12.68
N ALA A 117 -26.48 11.14 12.65
CA ALA A 117 -26.08 10.41 13.86
C ALA A 117 -25.23 11.27 14.81
N GLU A 118 -25.59 11.32 16.09
CA GLU A 118 -24.75 11.96 17.10
C GLU A 118 -23.69 10.96 17.60
N LEU A 119 -22.42 11.31 17.38
CA LEU A 119 -21.29 10.43 17.64
C LEU A 119 -20.41 10.96 18.78
N ILE A 120 -19.74 10.03 19.45
CA ILE A 120 -18.63 10.31 20.36
C ILE A 120 -17.39 9.58 19.87
N VAL A 121 -16.23 10.20 20.08
CA VAL A 121 -14.93 9.55 19.89
C VAL A 121 -14.41 9.05 21.23
N TRP A 122 -13.63 7.98 21.17
CA TRP A 122 -13.00 7.39 22.35
C TRP A 122 -11.55 7.02 22.08
N LYS A 123 -10.76 7.06 23.15
CA LYS A 123 -9.33 6.74 23.18
C LYS A 123 -9.02 5.90 24.42
N SER A 124 -8.27 4.83 24.22
CA SER A 124 -7.77 3.95 25.27
C SER A 124 -6.27 3.75 25.16
N ASP A 125 -5.56 3.89 26.27
CA ASP A 125 -4.09 3.77 26.36
C ASP A 125 -3.71 2.50 27.14
N VAL A 126 -2.82 1.71 26.56
CA VAL A 126 -2.20 0.57 27.22
C VAL A 126 -1.11 1.04 28.17
N SER A 127 -1.18 0.61 29.42
CA SER A 127 -0.14 0.94 30.40
C SER A 127 1.13 0.12 30.18
N GLU A 128 2.28 0.79 30.28
CA GLU A 128 3.60 0.14 30.24
C GLU A 128 3.90 -0.59 28.92
N ALA A 129 3.46 -0.02 27.79
CA ALA A 129 3.77 -0.51 26.46
C ALA A 129 5.28 -0.79 26.28
N PHE A 130 5.61 -1.75 25.41
CA PHE A 130 6.92 -2.42 25.28
C PHE A 130 7.35 -3.26 26.49
N ARG A 131 7.15 -2.80 27.73
CA ARG A 131 7.56 -3.55 28.94
C ARG A 131 6.74 -4.82 29.17
N LEU A 132 5.62 -4.97 28.46
CA LEU A 132 4.78 -6.18 28.49
C LEU A 132 5.29 -7.30 27.58
N THR A 133 6.22 -7.01 26.67
CA THR A 133 6.73 -8.00 25.71
C THR A 133 8.11 -8.48 26.09
N SER A 134 8.25 -9.78 26.38
CA SER A 134 9.57 -10.38 26.61
C SER A 134 10.36 -10.45 25.31
N VAL A 135 11.66 -10.17 25.37
CA VAL A 135 12.57 -10.44 24.24
C VAL A 135 13.20 -11.82 24.38
N HIS A 136 13.69 -12.39 23.28
CA HIS A 136 14.33 -13.70 23.27
C HIS A 136 15.52 -13.78 24.24
N LYS A 137 15.77 -14.91 24.92
CA LYS A 137 16.84 -15.03 25.94
C LYS A 137 18.23 -14.57 25.46
N LEU A 138 18.58 -14.88 24.21
CA LEU A 138 19.84 -14.42 23.58
C LEU A 138 19.89 -12.90 23.34
N ALA A 139 18.74 -12.26 23.21
CA ALA A 139 18.64 -10.80 23.15
C ALA A 139 18.74 -10.17 24.55
N GLN A 140 18.17 -10.84 25.57
CA GLN A 140 18.19 -10.34 26.95
C GLN A 140 19.62 -10.14 27.47
N ILE A 141 20.53 -11.10 27.20
CA ILE A 141 21.94 -10.97 27.61
C ILE A 141 22.67 -9.78 26.96
N LYS A 142 22.13 -9.23 25.86
CA LYS A 142 22.70 -8.05 25.18
C LYS A 142 22.12 -6.72 25.67
N GLN A 143 21.28 -6.74 26.70
CA GLN A 143 20.67 -5.55 27.31
C GLN A 143 20.71 -5.61 28.84
N VAL A 144 21.91 -5.76 29.40
CA VAL A 144 22.12 -5.62 30.83
C VAL A 144 21.88 -4.17 31.24
N ALA A 145 21.06 -4.01 32.26
CA ALA A 145 20.77 -2.75 32.92
C ALA A 145 21.74 -2.55 34.09
N THR A 146 22.39 -1.40 34.14
CA THR A 146 23.26 -1.00 35.25
C THR A 146 22.61 0.15 36.02
N SER A 147 22.49 0.00 37.34
CA SER A 147 22.00 1.03 38.27
C SER A 147 22.98 1.24 39.42
N ASN A 148 22.65 2.19 40.30
CA ASN A 148 23.49 2.63 41.43
C ASN A 148 24.88 3.18 41.03
N LEU A 149 24.96 3.84 39.88
CA LEU A 149 26.17 4.56 39.45
C LEU A 149 26.33 5.88 40.23
N PRO A 150 27.58 6.31 40.50
CA PRO A 150 27.83 7.60 41.12
C PRO A 150 27.36 8.73 40.21
N THR A 151 26.91 9.83 40.80
CA THR A 151 26.56 11.05 40.07
C THR A 151 27.79 11.62 39.35
N LYS A 152 27.59 12.55 38.40
CA LYS A 152 28.70 13.22 37.71
C LYS A 152 29.69 13.89 38.67
N THR A 153 29.18 14.52 39.73
CA THR A 153 29.99 15.19 40.74
C THR A 153 30.79 14.17 41.56
N GLU A 154 30.15 13.14 42.11
CA GLU A 154 30.81 12.07 42.86
C GLU A 154 31.86 11.35 41.98
N SER A 155 31.52 11.06 40.72
CA SER A 155 32.44 10.44 39.75
C SER A 155 33.69 11.29 39.53
N SER A 156 33.55 12.62 39.47
CA SER A 156 34.68 13.54 39.30
C SER A 156 35.56 13.66 40.56
N LEU A 157 34.99 13.38 41.73
CA LEU A 157 35.68 13.37 43.02
C LEU A 157 36.22 11.98 43.41
N GLY A 158 35.97 10.96 42.59
CA GLY A 158 36.36 9.57 42.88
C GLY A 158 35.53 8.92 43.99
N GLU A 159 34.36 9.47 44.30
CA GLU A 159 33.45 8.97 45.32
C GLU A 159 32.55 7.86 44.75
N SER A 160 32.27 6.84 45.56
CA SER A 160 31.41 5.71 45.18
C SER A 160 30.04 5.81 45.83
N SER A 161 28.99 5.57 45.06
CA SER A 161 27.60 5.45 45.54
C SER A 161 27.24 4.03 46.04
N GLY A 162 28.23 3.22 46.43
CA GLY A 162 28.06 1.81 46.81
C GLY A 162 28.25 0.82 45.65
N PRO A 163 27.91 -0.46 45.84
CA PRO A 163 28.13 -1.47 44.80
C PRO A 163 27.20 -1.26 43.61
N VAL A 164 27.77 -1.36 42.41
CA VAL A 164 27.03 -1.33 41.15
C VAL A 164 26.06 -2.51 41.08
N GLN A 165 24.84 -2.24 40.63
CA GLN A 165 23.81 -3.26 40.46
C GLN A 165 23.63 -3.59 38.98
N ARG A 166 23.64 -4.89 38.64
CA ARG A 166 23.46 -5.39 37.27
C ARG A 166 22.35 -6.38 37.15
N ASN A 167 21.46 -6.14 36.20
CA ASN A 167 20.29 -6.97 35.99
C ASN A 167 20.10 -7.21 34.48
N VAL A 168 19.69 -8.43 34.13
CA VAL A 168 19.30 -8.74 32.76
C VAL A 168 17.90 -8.18 32.55
N ASP A 169 17.73 -7.24 31.61
CA ASP A 169 16.41 -6.81 31.19
C ASP A 169 15.78 -7.87 30.30
N ARG A 170 14.60 -8.37 30.70
CA ARG A 170 13.90 -9.46 30.00
C ARG A 170 12.91 -8.95 28.97
N CYS A 171 12.59 -7.65 29.01
CA CYS A 171 11.50 -7.07 28.23
C CYS A 171 12.02 -6.11 27.15
N SER A 172 11.15 -5.77 26.21
CA SER A 172 11.43 -4.72 25.23
C SER A 172 11.56 -3.37 25.93
N THR A 173 12.46 -2.52 25.43
CA THR A 173 12.82 -1.24 26.07
C THR A 173 12.57 -0.08 25.12
N PHE A 174 12.41 1.12 25.70
CA PHE A 174 12.58 2.35 24.95
C PHE A 174 14.06 2.53 24.59
N GLY A 175 14.30 2.84 23.31
CA GLY A 175 15.64 3.01 22.74
C GLY A 175 16.11 1.83 21.89
N ASN A 176 15.50 0.65 21.99
CA ASN A 176 15.73 -0.45 21.06
C ASN A 176 14.95 -0.27 19.75
N CYS A 177 15.61 -0.39 18.60
CA CYS A 177 14.98 -0.20 17.28
C CYS A 177 14.01 -1.32 16.86
N GLY A 178 14.09 -2.49 17.50
CA GLY A 178 13.18 -3.63 17.30
C GLY A 178 11.93 -3.61 18.19
N SER A 179 11.94 -2.92 19.33
CA SER A 179 10.80 -2.84 20.26
C SER A 179 9.49 -2.41 19.57
N PRO A 180 9.46 -1.34 18.74
CA PRO A 180 8.22 -0.93 18.07
C PRO A 180 7.61 -2.01 17.18
N ARG A 181 8.44 -2.79 16.49
CA ARG A 181 7.99 -3.86 15.59
C ARG A 181 7.40 -5.03 16.37
N ILE A 182 8.04 -5.43 17.47
CA ILE A 182 7.56 -6.51 18.35
C ILE A 182 6.19 -6.12 18.91
N TRP A 183 6.10 -4.91 19.48
CA TRP A 183 4.86 -4.40 20.05
C TRP A 183 3.73 -4.28 19.03
N ALA A 184 4.01 -3.70 17.86
CA ALA A 184 3.01 -3.61 16.79
C ALA A 184 2.52 -4.99 16.33
N SER A 185 3.36 -6.03 16.40
CA SER A 185 2.94 -7.40 16.08
C SER A 185 1.99 -7.97 17.14
N VAL A 186 2.27 -7.70 18.42
CA VAL A 186 1.41 -8.14 19.54
C VAL A 186 0.09 -7.38 19.52
N MET A 187 0.12 -6.06 19.47
CA MET A 187 -1.11 -5.25 19.38
C MET A 187 -1.87 -5.52 18.08
N GLY A 188 -1.18 -5.77 16.97
CA GLY A 188 -1.82 -6.21 15.73
C GLY A 188 -2.66 -7.49 15.89
N LEU A 189 -2.18 -8.45 16.71
CA LEU A 189 -2.98 -9.63 17.06
C LEU A 189 -4.15 -9.28 17.99
N VAL A 190 -3.95 -8.40 18.97
CA VAL A 190 -5.02 -7.96 19.88
C VAL A 190 -6.14 -7.28 19.10
N ILE A 191 -5.79 -6.36 18.19
CA ILE A 191 -6.74 -5.69 17.29
C ILE A 191 -7.37 -6.68 16.32
N TRP A 192 -6.63 -7.66 15.81
CA TRP A 192 -7.20 -8.73 15.00
C TRP A 192 -8.27 -9.52 15.78
N ILE A 193 -8.04 -9.84 17.05
CA ILE A 193 -9.04 -10.49 17.91
C ILE A 193 -10.25 -9.57 18.11
N ALA A 194 -10.01 -8.29 18.41
CA ALA A 194 -11.08 -7.29 18.57
C ALA A 194 -11.98 -7.22 17.32
N THR A 195 -11.39 -7.14 16.12
CA THR A 195 -12.13 -6.99 14.87
C THR A 195 -12.77 -8.28 14.39
N PHE A 196 -12.06 -9.41 14.40
CA PHE A 196 -12.53 -10.64 13.75
C PHE A 196 -13.18 -11.65 14.70
N VAL A 197 -12.88 -11.57 16.00
CA VAL A 197 -13.46 -12.48 17.01
C VAL A 197 -14.49 -11.77 17.85
N LYS A 198 -14.21 -10.54 18.30
CA LYS A 198 -15.16 -9.72 19.06
C LYS A 198 -16.06 -8.85 18.17
N LEU A 199 -15.84 -8.86 16.85
CA LEU A 199 -16.65 -8.16 15.84
C LEU A 199 -16.75 -6.65 16.08
N LEU A 200 -15.69 -6.04 16.63
CA LEU A 200 -15.61 -4.61 16.83
C LEU A 200 -15.14 -3.93 15.54
N SER A 201 -16.04 -3.19 14.88
CA SER A 201 -15.70 -2.42 13.68
C SER A 201 -15.04 -1.08 14.03
N ASP A 202 -14.29 -0.52 13.08
CA ASP A 202 -13.74 0.84 13.14
C ASP A 202 -12.90 1.11 14.40
N ILE A 203 -12.09 0.12 14.78
CA ILE A 203 -11.06 0.23 15.81
C ILE A 203 -9.70 0.40 15.14
N PHE A 204 -8.96 1.41 15.61
CA PHE A 204 -7.65 1.80 15.08
C PHE A 204 -6.62 1.78 16.20
N CYS A 205 -5.37 1.43 15.87
CA CYS A 205 -4.28 1.37 16.84
C CYS A 205 -3.02 2.07 16.34
N TYR A 206 -2.50 2.97 17.18
CA TYR A 206 -1.23 3.66 16.98
C TYR A 206 -0.35 3.48 18.22
N VAL A 207 0.68 2.63 18.11
CA VAL A 207 1.55 2.26 19.24
C VAL A 207 0.74 1.73 20.43
N ASP A 208 0.56 2.52 21.48
CA ASP A 208 -0.12 2.23 22.74
C ASP A 208 -1.55 2.80 22.81
N ASP A 209 -1.88 3.69 21.88
CA ASP A 209 -3.21 4.29 21.74
C ASP A 209 -4.10 3.45 20.83
N THR A 210 -5.25 3.03 21.35
CA THR A 210 -6.36 2.47 20.57
C THR A 210 -7.54 3.43 20.59
N TYR A 211 -8.19 3.64 19.45
CA TYR A 211 -9.23 4.65 19.33
C TYR A 211 -10.28 4.28 18.29
N GLY A 212 -11.42 4.95 18.36
CA GLY A 212 -12.55 4.74 17.46
C GLY A 212 -13.69 5.71 17.77
N TRP A 213 -14.86 5.41 17.22
CA TRP A 213 -16.10 6.17 17.42
C TRP A 213 -17.25 5.25 17.86
N GLU A 214 -18.25 5.83 18.52
CA GLU A 214 -19.46 5.17 18.98
C GLU A 214 -20.65 6.13 18.89
N PHE A 215 -21.89 5.62 18.85
CA PHE A 215 -23.08 6.46 19.03
C PHE A 215 -23.09 7.05 20.43
N LYS A 216 -23.47 8.32 20.57
CA LYS A 216 -23.43 9.05 21.85
C LYS A 216 -24.17 8.33 22.98
N ASP A 217 -25.34 7.76 22.68
CA ASP A 217 -26.16 7.08 23.67
C ASP A 217 -25.83 5.59 23.82
N ASN A 218 -24.94 5.04 22.99
CA ASN A 218 -24.54 3.63 23.03
C ASN A 218 -23.43 3.41 24.05
N LEU A 219 -23.84 3.30 25.32
CA LEU A 219 -22.97 3.16 26.47
C LEU A 219 -23.21 1.83 27.21
N MET A 220 -22.13 1.22 27.70
CA MET A 220 -22.12 0.03 28.55
C MET A 220 -21.44 0.31 29.88
N TYR A 221 -21.96 -0.28 30.96
CA TYR A 221 -21.31 -0.21 32.27
C TYR A 221 -20.05 -1.08 32.29
N TYR A 222 -18.92 -0.49 32.66
CA TYR A 222 -17.64 -1.17 32.80
C TYR A 222 -17.28 -1.32 34.29
N PRO A 223 -17.46 -2.52 34.89
CA PRO A 223 -17.33 -2.73 36.33
C PRO A 223 -15.98 -2.35 36.94
N PRO A 224 -14.81 -2.60 36.30
CA PRO A 224 -13.51 -2.25 36.89
C PRO A 224 -13.35 -0.76 37.21
N TYR A 225 -14.02 0.12 36.47
CA TYR A 225 -14.02 1.58 36.73
C TYR A 225 -15.35 2.13 37.26
N LYS A 226 -16.34 1.26 37.47
CA LYS A 226 -17.66 1.64 38.02
C LYS A 226 -18.35 2.79 37.25
N LYS A 227 -18.20 2.83 35.93
CA LYS A 227 -18.78 3.89 35.08
C LYS A 227 -19.32 3.38 33.76
N LYS A 228 -20.21 4.15 33.14
CA LYS A 228 -20.66 3.91 31.76
C LYS A 228 -19.61 4.44 30.78
N MET A 229 -19.34 3.66 29.75
CA MET A 229 -18.35 3.95 28.71
C MET A 229 -18.91 3.54 27.34
N PRO A 230 -18.43 4.11 26.22
CA PRO A 230 -18.77 3.65 24.87
C PRO A 230 -18.68 2.13 24.75
N VAL A 231 -19.66 1.47 24.12
CA VAL A 231 -19.73 0.00 24.06
C VAL A 231 -18.45 -0.59 23.47
N LYS A 232 -18.00 -0.10 22.30
CA LYS A 232 -16.74 -0.56 21.68
C LYS A 232 -15.53 -0.38 22.60
N GLN A 233 -15.45 0.75 23.32
CA GLN A 233 -14.37 1.02 24.27
C GLN A 233 -14.38 0.03 25.43
N ALA A 234 -15.54 -0.18 26.07
CA ALA A 234 -15.70 -1.11 27.17
C ALA A 234 -15.39 -2.56 26.76
N GLN A 235 -15.86 -2.99 25.58
CA GLN A 235 -15.59 -4.33 25.04
C GLN A 235 -14.10 -4.56 24.75
N LEU A 236 -13.39 -3.52 24.29
CA LEU A 236 -11.94 -3.57 24.15
C LEU A 236 -11.24 -3.71 25.51
N LEU A 237 -11.69 -2.96 26.53
CA LEU A 237 -11.11 -3.06 27.88
C LEU A 237 -11.36 -4.44 28.49
N PHE A 238 -12.55 -5.03 28.32
CA PHE A 238 -12.79 -6.43 28.73
C PHE A 238 -11.88 -7.43 28.01
N LEU A 239 -11.56 -7.19 26.73
CA LEU A 239 -10.57 -8.00 26.02
C LEU A 239 -9.18 -7.83 26.63
N TRP A 240 -8.80 -6.61 27.01
CA TRP A 240 -7.52 -6.35 27.68
C TRP A 240 -7.46 -7.02 29.05
N ASP A 241 -8.53 -6.94 29.86
CA ASP A 241 -8.65 -7.66 31.13
C ASP A 241 -8.45 -9.17 30.94
N PHE A 242 -9.13 -9.74 29.94
CA PHE A 242 -9.02 -11.17 29.62
C PHE A 242 -7.61 -11.58 29.20
N LEU A 243 -6.90 -10.72 28.45
CA LEU A 243 -5.53 -10.96 28.01
C LEU A 243 -4.47 -10.58 29.07
N GLY A 244 -4.88 -9.98 30.19
CA GLY A 244 -3.96 -9.47 31.21
C GLY A 244 -3.17 -8.23 30.76
N ILE A 245 -3.71 -7.45 29.82
CA ILE A 245 -3.10 -6.20 29.36
C ILE A 245 -3.49 -5.07 30.34
N PRO A 246 -2.53 -4.47 31.07
CA PRO A 246 -2.84 -3.48 32.08
C PRO A 246 -3.27 -2.14 31.45
N HIS A 247 -4.22 -1.49 32.11
CA HIS A 247 -4.71 -0.15 31.75
C HIS A 247 -5.07 0.65 33.00
N LYS A 248 -5.09 1.98 32.87
CA LYS A 248 -5.40 2.91 33.98
C LYS A 248 -6.56 3.82 33.61
N GLU A 249 -7.50 4.00 34.54
CA GLU A 249 -8.75 4.72 34.30
C GLU A 249 -8.53 6.12 33.74
N LYS A 250 -7.60 6.87 34.32
CA LYS A 250 -7.31 8.27 33.96
C LYS A 250 -6.92 8.48 32.49
N LYS A 251 -6.55 7.41 31.77
CA LYS A 251 -6.17 7.46 30.36
C LYS A 251 -7.20 6.86 29.41
N GLN A 252 -8.35 6.41 29.93
CA GLN A 252 -9.44 5.88 29.11
C GLN A 252 -10.49 6.98 28.94
N LEU A 253 -10.43 7.67 27.82
CA LEU A 253 -11.14 8.92 27.56
C LEU A 253 -12.20 8.72 26.46
N HIS A 254 -13.29 9.48 26.53
CA HIS A 254 -14.29 9.58 25.47
C HIS A 254 -15.02 10.93 25.56
N GLY A 255 -15.54 11.42 24.43
CA GLY A 255 -16.26 12.68 24.37
C GLY A 255 -16.69 13.04 22.96
N THR A 256 -17.37 14.19 22.81
CA THR A 256 -17.79 14.74 21.52
C THR A 256 -16.62 15.36 20.74
N SER A 257 -15.54 15.74 21.41
CA SER A 257 -14.26 16.11 20.82
C SER A 257 -13.13 15.58 21.71
N LEU A 258 -12.09 15.00 21.10
CA LEU A 258 -11.00 14.38 21.87
C LEU A 258 -9.66 14.43 21.12
N PRO A 259 -8.53 14.65 21.83
CA PRO A 259 -7.21 14.49 21.24
C PRO A 259 -6.87 13.01 20.99
N ILE A 260 -6.75 12.64 19.72
CA ILE A 260 -6.33 11.31 19.25
C ILE A 260 -5.02 11.45 18.49
N ILE A 261 -3.99 10.72 18.92
CA ILE A 261 -2.62 10.77 18.36
C ILE A 261 -2.11 12.22 18.15
N GLY A 262 -2.48 13.15 19.03
CA GLY A 262 -2.03 14.55 18.95
C GLY A 262 -2.86 15.46 18.03
N PHE A 263 -4.01 15.01 17.51
CA PHE A 263 -4.99 15.84 16.80
C PHE A 263 -6.30 15.87 17.57
N GLU A 264 -6.90 17.05 17.73
CA GLU A 264 -8.23 17.20 18.29
C GLU A 264 -9.25 16.84 17.21
N ILE A 265 -10.03 15.77 17.43
CA ILE A 265 -11.01 15.26 16.47
C ILE A 265 -12.42 15.49 16.99
N ASP A 266 -13.28 16.02 16.12
CA ASP A 266 -14.72 16.14 16.34
C ASP A 266 -15.47 15.41 15.22
N PRO A 267 -16.12 14.26 15.53
CA PRO A 267 -16.83 13.45 14.54
C PRO A 267 -18.18 14.04 14.13
N ASN A 268 -18.70 15.05 14.83
CA ASN A 268 -20.00 15.67 14.55
C ASN A 268 -19.85 16.89 13.65
N THR A 269 -18.82 17.70 13.87
CA THR A 269 -18.47 18.78 12.92
C THR A 269 -17.65 18.27 11.73
N MET A 270 -17.21 17.01 11.76
CA MET A 270 -16.36 16.39 10.73
C MET A 270 -15.05 17.15 10.52
N THR A 271 -14.42 17.50 11.65
CA THR A 271 -13.19 18.27 11.68
C THR A 271 -12.07 17.58 12.46
N ALA A 272 -10.83 17.90 12.06
CA ALA A 272 -9.64 17.62 12.84
C ALA A 272 -8.76 18.86 12.90
N LYS A 273 -8.13 19.14 14.04
CA LYS A 273 -7.19 20.26 14.17
C LYS A 273 -5.97 19.91 15.02
N LEU A 274 -4.88 20.62 14.77
CA LEU A 274 -3.72 20.58 15.64
C LEU A 274 -4.03 21.39 16.91
N PRO A 275 -3.76 20.87 18.13
CA PRO A 275 -3.96 21.64 19.36
C PRO A 275 -3.23 22.99 19.33
N PRO A 276 -3.81 24.07 19.90
CA PRO A 276 -3.23 25.41 19.84
C PRO A 276 -1.78 25.49 20.33
N ASP A 277 -1.48 24.84 21.46
CA ASP A 277 -0.12 24.82 22.03
C ASP A 277 0.86 24.09 21.09
N SER A 278 0.46 22.94 20.53
CA SER A 278 1.29 22.21 19.57
C SER A 278 1.53 22.99 18.26
N LYS A 279 0.57 23.81 17.85
CA LYS A 279 0.73 24.75 16.72
C LYS A 279 1.74 25.84 17.06
N ALA A 280 1.63 26.44 18.25
CA ALA A 280 2.55 27.48 18.72
C ALA A 280 3.99 26.95 18.86
N ASP A 281 4.15 25.74 19.40
CA ASP A 281 5.44 25.08 19.53
C ASP A 281 6.08 24.81 18.15
N LEU A 282 5.28 24.33 17.18
CA LEU A 282 5.77 24.11 15.80
C LEU A 282 6.18 25.42 15.13
N GLU A 283 5.38 26.47 15.30
CA GLU A 283 5.69 27.80 14.78
C GLU A 283 7.01 28.33 15.33
N LYS A 284 7.15 28.29 16.66
CA LYS A 284 8.36 28.71 17.37
C LYS A 284 9.58 27.94 16.87
N TRP A 285 9.46 26.62 16.75
CA TRP A 285 10.60 25.80 16.37
C TRP A 285 11.06 26.05 14.92
N VAL A 286 10.12 26.21 13.99
CA VAL A 286 10.45 26.56 12.60
C VAL A 286 11.08 27.96 12.54
N GLN A 287 10.57 28.92 13.32
CA GLN A 287 11.12 30.27 13.40
C GLN A 287 12.57 30.26 13.94
N GLU A 288 12.83 29.56 15.04
CA GLU A 288 14.18 29.38 15.60
C GLU A 288 15.12 28.68 14.63
N PHE A 289 14.62 27.73 13.84
CA PHE A 289 15.41 27.07 12.80
C PHE A 289 15.84 28.05 11.70
N ILE A 290 14.97 28.98 11.29
CA ILE A 290 15.28 30.02 10.28
C ILE A 290 16.24 31.07 10.83
N ASP A 291 16.03 31.51 12.08
CA ASP A 291 16.70 32.65 12.72
C ASP A 291 18.07 32.31 13.30
N THR A 292 18.53 31.08 13.07
CA THR A 292 19.81 30.59 13.59
C THR A 292 20.97 31.48 13.14
N PRO A 293 21.73 32.09 14.07
CA PRO A 293 22.79 33.05 13.73
C PRO A 293 23.89 32.44 12.86
N SER A 294 24.24 31.18 13.11
CA SER A 294 25.26 30.45 12.35
C SER A 294 24.85 30.11 10.91
N ARG A 295 23.56 30.28 10.56
CA ARG A 295 22.94 29.80 9.31
C ARG A 295 23.19 28.32 9.02
N ARG A 296 23.52 27.54 10.05
CA ARG A 296 23.90 26.14 9.93
C ARG A 296 23.21 25.31 11.01
N ARG A 297 22.72 24.14 10.62
CA ARG A 297 22.06 23.16 11.49
C ARG A 297 22.59 21.76 11.17
N THR A 298 22.64 20.90 12.16
CA THR A 298 23.07 19.50 12.02
C THR A 298 22.06 18.69 11.18
N LEU A 299 22.51 17.61 10.55
CA LEU A 299 21.60 16.68 9.86
C LEU A 299 20.50 16.17 10.80
N HIS A 300 20.82 15.93 12.07
CA HIS A 300 19.87 15.54 13.09
C HIS A 300 18.75 16.58 13.28
N GLU A 301 19.10 17.87 13.40
CA GLU A 301 18.12 18.95 13.53
C GLU A 301 17.23 19.06 12.28
N PHE A 302 17.79 18.90 11.08
CA PHE A 302 17.02 18.83 9.83
C PHE A 302 16.03 17.64 9.83
N GLN A 303 16.47 16.47 10.27
CA GLN A 303 15.62 15.27 10.38
C GLN A 303 14.50 15.45 11.42
N CYS A 304 14.81 16.07 12.55
CA CYS A 304 13.81 16.39 13.57
C CYS A 304 12.77 17.37 13.02
N LEU A 305 13.20 18.46 12.37
CA LEU A 305 12.32 19.45 11.76
C LEU A 305 11.36 18.82 10.75
N THR A 306 11.91 18.06 9.81
CA THR A 306 11.12 17.37 8.77
C THR A 306 10.13 16.38 9.38
N GLY A 307 10.50 15.66 10.43
CA GLY A 307 9.62 14.73 11.13
C GLY A 307 8.37 15.42 11.69
N TRP A 308 8.55 16.52 12.42
CA TRP A 308 7.43 17.23 13.04
C TRP A 308 6.58 18.00 12.01
N MET A 309 7.21 18.61 11.00
CA MET A 309 6.48 19.22 9.88
C MET A 309 5.64 18.18 9.13
N ASN A 310 6.22 17.03 8.81
CA ASN A 310 5.50 15.94 8.15
C ASN A 310 4.34 15.41 9.01
N TRP A 311 4.50 15.39 10.33
CA TRP A 311 3.40 15.09 11.24
C TRP A 311 2.26 16.11 11.14
N SER A 312 2.61 17.40 11.12
CA SER A 312 1.63 18.49 10.98
C SER A 312 0.85 18.44 9.65
N PHE A 313 1.45 17.89 8.59
CA PHE A 313 0.80 17.76 7.28
C PHE A 313 -0.38 16.79 7.23
N ASN A 314 -0.68 16.07 8.32
CA ASN A 314 -1.97 15.41 8.46
C ASN A 314 -3.11 16.43 8.47
N MET A 315 -2.92 17.60 9.10
CA MET A 315 -3.90 18.70 9.14
C MET A 315 -3.61 19.75 8.05
N TYR A 316 -2.34 20.05 7.83
CA TYR A 316 -1.88 21.08 6.88
C TYR A 316 -1.35 20.47 5.58
N PHE A 317 -2.10 19.55 4.97
CA PHE A 317 -1.61 18.77 3.82
C PHE A 317 -1.18 19.66 2.64
N LEU A 318 -1.83 20.81 2.45
CA LEU A 318 -1.49 21.79 1.42
C LEU A 318 -0.07 22.37 1.58
N LEU A 319 0.50 22.33 2.79
CA LEU A 319 1.80 22.94 3.07
C LEU A 319 3.01 22.02 2.81
N ARG A 320 2.78 20.82 2.28
CA ARG A 320 3.83 19.86 1.87
C ARG A 320 4.95 20.43 0.99
N PRO A 321 4.69 21.37 0.05
CA PRO A 321 5.74 21.97 -0.77
C PRO A 321 6.88 22.61 0.04
N ALA A 322 6.65 22.96 1.31
CA ALA A 322 7.67 23.52 2.20
C ALA A 322 8.87 22.59 2.44
N LEU A 323 8.73 21.27 2.26
CA LEU A 323 9.83 20.31 2.48
C LEU A 323 10.66 20.01 1.23
N SER A 324 10.29 20.51 0.04
CA SER A 324 10.97 20.15 -1.22
C SER A 324 12.48 20.45 -1.18
N ASN A 325 12.86 21.71 -0.90
CA ASN A 325 14.27 22.09 -0.83
C ASN A 325 15.00 21.46 0.37
N ILE A 326 14.28 21.16 1.45
CA ILE A 326 14.86 20.51 2.63
C ILE A 326 15.25 19.06 2.33
N TYR A 327 14.32 18.27 1.76
CA TYR A 327 14.62 16.90 1.37
C TYR A 327 15.75 16.82 0.34
N ASN A 328 15.73 17.72 -0.66
CA ASN A 328 16.82 17.83 -1.63
C ASN A 328 18.16 18.14 -0.94
N LYS A 329 18.16 19.04 0.06
CA LYS A 329 19.38 19.40 0.81
C LYS A 329 19.87 18.26 1.70
N MET A 330 18.98 17.44 2.25
CA MET A 330 19.34 16.29 3.09
C MET A 330 19.80 15.08 2.29
N SER A 331 19.41 14.98 1.02
CA SER A 331 19.72 13.83 0.17
C SER A 331 21.23 13.52 0.15
N GLY A 332 21.54 12.22 0.21
CA GLY A 332 22.91 11.67 0.22
C GLY A 332 23.73 11.88 1.50
N LYS A 333 23.15 12.48 2.57
CA LYS A 333 23.88 12.76 3.83
C LYS A 333 23.53 11.73 4.90
N SER A 334 24.56 11.16 5.53
CA SER A 334 24.43 10.15 6.59
C SER A 334 25.01 10.57 7.95
N GLN A 335 25.88 11.57 7.99
CA GLN A 335 26.57 12.02 9.20
C GLN A 335 25.67 12.93 10.05
N GLN A 336 25.17 12.42 11.18
CA GLN A 336 24.12 13.06 12.00
C GLN A 336 24.50 14.43 12.55
N HIS A 337 25.74 14.62 12.99
CA HIS A 337 26.24 15.87 13.55
C HIS A 337 26.91 16.78 12.51
N ALA A 338 26.92 16.38 11.23
CA ALA A 338 27.48 17.21 10.17
C ALA A 338 26.65 18.48 10.00
N SER A 339 27.35 19.61 9.93
CA SER A 339 26.75 20.94 9.80
C SER A 339 26.28 21.20 8.35
N ILE A 340 25.00 21.51 8.18
CA ILE A 340 24.35 21.78 6.90
C ILE A 340 23.92 23.25 6.85
N TYR A 341 24.30 23.92 5.77
CA TYR A 341 23.95 25.33 5.54
C TYR A 341 22.49 25.52 5.10
N ILE A 342 21.81 26.48 5.72
CA ILE A 342 20.45 26.91 5.38
C ILE A 342 20.53 27.96 4.24
N ASN A 343 20.20 27.54 3.02
CA ASN A 343 20.21 28.43 1.85
C ASN A 343 18.93 29.27 1.74
N ALA A 344 18.94 30.25 0.83
CA ALA A 344 17.81 31.15 0.61
C ALA A 344 16.51 30.42 0.22
N SER A 345 16.60 29.35 -0.59
CA SER A 345 15.44 28.55 -0.99
C SER A 345 14.77 27.87 0.21
N ILE A 346 15.55 27.26 1.12
CA ILE A 346 15.02 26.67 2.35
C ILE A 346 14.38 27.74 3.23
N LYS A 347 15.03 28.91 3.40
CA LYS A 347 14.42 30.02 4.16
C LYS A 347 13.11 30.49 3.54
N SER A 348 13.03 30.58 2.21
CA SER A 348 11.82 30.96 1.48
C SER A 348 10.69 29.96 1.70
N ASP A 349 10.98 28.66 1.59
CA ASP A 349 9.99 27.59 1.79
C ASP A 349 9.47 27.54 3.24
N LEU A 350 10.36 27.64 4.23
CA LEU A 350 9.98 27.65 5.65
C LEU A 350 9.24 28.95 6.05
N SER A 351 9.62 30.09 5.50
CA SER A 351 8.90 31.36 5.72
C SER A 351 7.52 31.34 5.08
N TRP A 352 7.40 30.71 3.90
CA TRP A 352 6.11 30.48 3.24
C TRP A 352 5.21 29.56 4.08
N PHE A 353 5.77 28.49 4.64
CA PHE A 353 5.08 27.61 5.58
C PHE A 353 4.55 28.38 6.80
N LEU A 354 5.42 29.15 7.47
CA LEU A 354 5.04 29.93 8.67
C LEU A 354 3.91 30.92 8.38
N ARG A 355 3.97 31.61 7.23
CA ARG A 355 2.94 32.59 6.84
C ARG A 355 1.56 31.95 6.76
N HIS A 356 1.47 30.76 6.17
CA HIS A 356 0.19 30.04 6.05
C HIS A 356 -0.23 29.38 7.35
N LEU A 357 0.71 28.80 8.10
CA LEU A 357 0.43 28.22 9.40
C LEU A 357 -0.19 29.26 10.34
N ARG A 358 0.36 30.47 10.39
CA ARG A 358 -0.14 31.60 11.21
C ARG A 358 -1.55 32.03 10.81
N LYS A 359 -1.83 32.10 9.51
CA LYS A 359 -3.14 32.52 8.98
C LYS A 359 -4.23 31.44 9.06
N SER A 360 -3.85 30.17 9.14
CA SER A 360 -4.79 29.06 9.15
C SER A 360 -5.37 28.85 10.54
N ASP A 361 -6.68 28.63 10.63
CA ASP A 361 -7.34 28.19 11.87
C ASP A 361 -6.96 26.74 12.25
N GLY A 362 -6.23 26.04 11.38
CA GLY A 362 -5.70 24.70 11.64
C GLY A 362 -6.74 23.59 11.56
N VAL A 363 -7.93 23.90 11.06
CA VAL A 363 -9.05 22.98 10.93
C VAL A 363 -9.05 22.33 9.55
N LEU A 364 -8.88 21.01 9.52
CA LEU A 364 -9.12 20.18 8.37
C LEU A 364 -10.57 19.71 8.40
N PHE A 365 -11.35 20.12 7.40
CA PHE A 365 -12.68 19.60 7.16
C PHE A 365 -12.60 18.32 6.32
N PHE A 366 -13.32 17.27 6.72
CA PHE A 366 -13.25 15.99 6.01
C PHE A 366 -13.97 16.02 4.66
N ASP A 367 -14.91 16.96 4.46
CA ASP A 367 -15.63 17.16 3.20
C ASP A 367 -14.73 17.65 2.04
N ALA A 368 -13.65 18.36 2.35
CA ALA A 368 -12.63 18.80 1.40
C ALA A 368 -11.85 17.59 0.85
N LEU A 369 -11.76 16.51 1.63
CA LEU A 369 -11.11 15.27 1.23
C LEU A 369 -12.04 14.32 0.48
N ASP A 370 -13.36 14.48 0.60
CA ASP A 370 -14.34 13.48 0.19
C ASP A 370 -15.43 14.03 -0.73
N TRP A 371 -15.10 14.11 -2.02
CA TRP A 371 -16.02 14.48 -3.08
C TRP A 371 -15.66 13.81 -4.39
N ASN A 372 -16.66 13.48 -5.20
CA ASN A 372 -16.47 12.83 -6.49
C ASN A 372 -16.09 13.89 -7.55
N PRO A 373 -14.89 13.81 -8.14
CA PRO A 373 -14.41 14.81 -9.09
C PRO A 373 -15.19 14.89 -10.41
N LEU A 374 -16.04 13.90 -10.71
CA LEU A 374 -16.83 13.86 -11.94
C LEU A 374 -18.26 14.36 -11.74
N THR A 375 -18.83 14.17 -10.55
CA THR A 375 -20.25 14.49 -10.29
C THR A 375 -20.45 15.67 -9.37
N ASP A 376 -19.47 15.97 -8.52
CA ASP A 376 -19.60 16.98 -7.45
C ASP A 376 -18.74 18.21 -7.71
N ALA A 377 -18.07 18.28 -8.86
CA ALA A 377 -17.29 19.44 -9.30
C ALA A 377 -18.22 20.61 -9.62
N ASP A 378 -17.86 21.81 -9.17
CA ASP A 378 -18.54 23.05 -9.55
C ASP A 378 -18.09 23.55 -10.93
N LEU A 379 -16.91 23.12 -11.39
CA LEU A 379 -16.35 23.45 -12.70
C LEU A 379 -15.32 22.41 -13.15
N THR A 380 -15.32 22.09 -14.44
CA THR A 380 -14.35 21.19 -15.07
C THR A 380 -13.50 21.94 -16.09
N LEU A 381 -12.18 21.72 -16.06
CA LEU A 381 -11.25 22.28 -17.05
C LEU A 381 -10.41 21.18 -17.69
N TYR A 382 -10.00 21.40 -18.92
CA TYR A 382 -9.06 20.55 -19.65
C TYR A 382 -7.83 21.36 -20.02
N CYS A 383 -6.66 20.93 -19.57
CA CYS A 383 -5.37 21.59 -19.79
C CYS A 383 -4.51 20.77 -20.75
N ASP A 384 -3.81 21.47 -21.64
CA ASP A 384 -2.81 20.91 -22.53
C ASP A 384 -1.70 21.94 -22.79
N ALA A 385 -0.50 21.46 -23.05
CA ALA A 385 0.64 22.29 -23.43
C ALA A 385 1.48 21.64 -24.53
N SER A 386 2.11 22.48 -25.34
CA SER A 386 2.98 22.03 -26.43
C SER A 386 4.34 22.73 -26.35
N LEU A 387 5.38 22.05 -26.83
CA LEU A 387 6.76 22.56 -26.78
C LEU A 387 6.99 23.83 -27.60
N ARG A 388 6.18 24.11 -28.63
CA ARG A 388 6.48 25.16 -29.63
C ARG A 388 5.36 26.17 -29.86
N LEU A 389 4.10 25.82 -29.64
CA LEU A 389 2.97 26.71 -29.96
C LEU A 389 2.59 27.50 -28.71
N GLY A 390 2.18 26.80 -27.66
CA GLY A 390 1.66 27.41 -26.47
C GLY A 390 1.09 26.40 -25.50
N MET A 391 0.51 26.93 -24.43
CA MET A 391 -0.32 26.21 -23.48
C MET A 391 -1.75 26.76 -23.54
N GLY A 392 -2.73 25.92 -23.24
CA GLY A 392 -4.13 26.34 -23.27
C GLY A 392 -5.01 25.46 -22.42
N PHE A 393 -6.13 26.03 -21.97
CA PHE A 393 -7.14 25.29 -21.25
C PHE A 393 -8.54 25.61 -21.75
N TRP A 394 -9.42 24.62 -21.68
CA TRP A 394 -10.80 24.67 -22.15
C TRP A 394 -11.76 24.36 -21.01
N ILE A 395 -12.88 25.09 -20.99
CA ILE A 395 -13.95 25.00 -20.00
C ILE A 395 -15.24 24.62 -20.73
N PRO A 396 -15.61 23.33 -20.74
CA PRO A 396 -16.78 22.86 -21.49
C PRO A 396 -18.08 23.52 -21.06
N GLU A 397 -18.28 23.71 -19.75
CA GLU A 397 -19.52 24.22 -19.18
C GLU A 397 -19.79 25.67 -19.57
N LEU A 398 -18.73 26.44 -19.88
CA LEU A 398 -18.83 27.84 -20.29
C LEU A 398 -18.60 28.04 -21.79
N LEU A 399 -18.21 26.98 -22.51
CA LEU A 399 -17.78 27.06 -23.91
C LEU A 399 -16.62 28.07 -24.12
N LEU A 400 -15.74 28.21 -23.13
CA LEU A 400 -14.60 29.14 -23.15
C LEU A 400 -13.28 28.39 -23.30
N GLY A 401 -12.38 28.93 -24.12
CA GLY A 401 -11.02 28.43 -24.29
C GLY A 401 -10.01 29.56 -24.17
N PHE A 402 -8.89 29.28 -23.52
CA PHE A 402 -7.80 30.21 -23.30
C PHE A 402 -6.50 29.65 -23.87
N TYR A 403 -5.67 30.54 -24.39
CA TYR A 403 -4.39 30.19 -25.01
C TYR A 403 -3.34 31.24 -24.66
N SER A 404 -2.11 30.77 -24.43
CA SER A 404 -0.93 31.62 -24.27
C SER A 404 0.28 30.94 -24.92
N PRO A 405 1.20 31.71 -25.55
CA PRO A 405 2.55 31.21 -25.82
C PRO A 405 3.24 30.71 -24.54
N VAL A 406 4.13 29.73 -24.68
CA VAL A 406 4.94 29.23 -23.55
C VAL A 406 6.11 30.18 -23.24
N PRO A 407 6.57 30.28 -21.98
CA PRO A 407 7.74 31.06 -21.62
C PRO A 407 9.02 30.60 -22.34
N GLY A 408 9.91 31.53 -22.67
CA GLY A 408 11.15 31.25 -23.42
C GLY A 408 12.21 30.45 -22.63
N ASP A 409 12.28 30.64 -21.31
CA ASP A 409 13.32 30.06 -20.44
C ASP A 409 12.73 29.19 -19.31
N PRO A 410 12.26 27.96 -19.60
CA PRO A 410 11.72 27.07 -18.57
C PRO A 410 12.83 26.55 -17.65
N PRO A 411 12.60 26.46 -16.32
CA PRO A 411 13.61 26.05 -15.34
C PRO A 411 13.86 24.53 -15.28
N ALA A 412 13.14 23.71 -16.06
CA ALA A 412 13.11 22.25 -15.95
C ALA A 412 12.84 21.56 -17.30
N GLU A 413 12.51 20.25 -17.27
CA GLU A 413 12.06 19.51 -18.46
C GLU A 413 10.92 20.27 -19.14
N THR A 414 11.19 20.72 -20.36
CA THR A 414 10.46 21.82 -21.00
C THR A 414 8.96 21.53 -21.13
N ILE A 415 8.58 20.31 -21.54
CA ILE A 415 7.17 19.96 -21.72
C ILE A 415 6.42 19.79 -20.39
N PHE A 416 7.00 19.05 -19.45
CA PHE A 416 6.37 18.79 -18.15
C PHE A 416 6.16 20.10 -17.38
N PHE A 417 7.13 21.01 -17.43
CA PHE A 417 6.97 22.32 -16.80
C PHE A 417 5.80 23.11 -17.41
N PHE A 418 5.62 23.09 -18.73
CA PHE A 418 4.53 23.81 -19.39
C PHE A 418 3.15 23.20 -19.12
N GLU A 419 3.04 21.88 -19.05
CA GLU A 419 1.77 21.22 -18.67
C GLU A 419 1.39 21.55 -17.22
N ALA A 420 2.36 21.52 -16.29
CA ALA A 420 2.13 21.92 -14.92
C ALA A 420 1.79 23.42 -14.80
N LEU A 421 2.47 24.29 -15.56
CA LEU A 421 2.18 25.72 -15.62
C LEU A 421 0.77 25.99 -16.19
N CYS A 422 0.34 25.19 -17.18
CA CYS A 422 -1.01 25.26 -17.73
C CYS A 422 -2.06 24.97 -16.65
N VAL A 423 -1.86 23.93 -15.83
CA VAL A 423 -2.74 23.60 -14.70
C VAL A 423 -2.78 24.73 -13.67
N VAL A 424 -1.63 25.33 -13.31
CA VAL A 424 -1.61 26.51 -12.41
C VAL A 424 -2.38 27.68 -13.01
N SER A 425 -2.21 27.94 -14.31
CA SER A 425 -2.88 29.05 -15.01
C SER A 425 -4.40 28.85 -15.04
N ALA A 426 -4.85 27.63 -15.32
CA ALA A 426 -6.26 27.24 -15.30
C ALA A 426 -6.86 27.36 -13.88
N LEU A 427 -6.11 26.93 -12.86
CA LEU A 427 -6.48 27.09 -11.46
C LEU A 427 -6.64 28.57 -11.09
N GLN A 428 -5.68 29.42 -11.44
CA GLN A 428 -5.72 30.85 -11.11
C GLN A 428 -6.92 31.55 -11.75
N TRP A 429 -7.23 31.19 -13.00
CA TRP A 429 -8.43 31.67 -13.68
C TRP A 429 -9.70 31.21 -12.95
N ALA A 430 -9.80 29.91 -12.62
CA ALA A 430 -10.96 29.34 -11.93
C ALA A 430 -11.15 29.94 -10.53
N CYS A 431 -10.06 30.20 -9.81
CA CYS A 431 -10.06 30.91 -8.53
C CYS A 431 -10.65 32.32 -8.66
N THR A 432 -10.27 33.05 -9.70
CA THR A 432 -10.82 34.39 -9.98
C THR A 432 -12.31 34.32 -10.32
N TYR A 433 -12.69 33.36 -11.17
CA TYR A 433 -14.09 33.11 -11.53
C TYR A 433 -14.96 32.74 -10.31
N SER A 434 -14.42 31.89 -9.41
CA SER A 434 -15.15 31.40 -8.25
C SER A 434 -15.53 32.51 -7.25
N ARG A 435 -14.76 33.60 -7.17
CA ARG A 435 -15.04 34.76 -6.28
C ARG A 435 -16.35 35.45 -6.59
N ALA A 436 -16.79 35.41 -7.85
CA ALA A 436 -18.01 36.08 -8.28
C ALA A 436 -19.29 35.29 -7.94
N ILE A 437 -19.16 34.09 -7.37
CA ILE A 437 -20.29 33.18 -7.16
C ILE A 437 -20.54 33.01 -5.65
N PRO A 438 -21.71 33.43 -5.14
CA PRO A 438 -22.09 33.21 -3.74
C PRO A 438 -22.19 31.72 -3.42
N ARG A 439 -21.57 31.26 -2.33
CA ARG A 439 -21.55 29.83 -1.95
C ARG A 439 -21.56 29.62 -0.44
N SER A 440 -22.20 28.53 -0.01
CA SER A 440 -22.22 28.04 1.38
C SER A 440 -21.14 27.00 1.68
N ARG A 441 -20.39 26.55 0.67
CA ARG A 441 -19.30 25.57 0.78
C ARG A 441 -18.10 25.94 -0.09
N ARG A 442 -16.98 25.26 0.12
CA ARG A 442 -15.76 25.36 -0.71
C ARG A 442 -16.06 25.09 -2.19
N PHE A 443 -15.32 25.76 -3.07
CA PHE A 443 -15.46 25.58 -4.52
C PHE A 443 -14.67 24.35 -4.97
N ARG A 444 -15.35 23.39 -5.58
CA ARG A 444 -14.77 22.12 -6.03
C ARG A 444 -14.39 22.21 -7.49
N LEU A 445 -13.10 22.09 -7.77
CA LEU A 445 -12.53 22.27 -9.10
C LEU A 445 -11.88 20.97 -9.60
N THR A 446 -12.29 20.51 -10.78
CA THR A 446 -11.65 19.39 -11.46
C THR A 446 -10.88 19.88 -12.68
N ILE A 447 -9.59 19.55 -12.76
CA ILE A 447 -8.74 19.85 -13.92
C ILE A 447 -8.24 18.53 -14.51
N PHE A 448 -8.51 18.33 -15.80
CA PHE A 448 -8.00 17.22 -16.58
C PHE A 448 -6.74 17.62 -17.33
N THR A 449 -5.76 16.73 -17.36
CA THR A 449 -4.55 16.84 -18.20
C THR A 449 -4.18 15.44 -18.69
N ASP A 450 -3.51 15.33 -19.82
CA ASP A 450 -2.97 14.06 -20.32
C ASP A 450 -1.56 13.74 -19.80
N ASN A 451 -0.99 14.63 -18.99
CA ASN A 451 0.32 14.43 -18.40
C ASN A 451 0.25 13.82 -16.99
N GLN A 452 0.67 12.55 -16.88
CA GLN A 452 0.67 11.84 -15.60
C GLN A 452 1.63 12.45 -14.57
N ASN A 453 2.80 12.98 -14.98
CA ASN A 453 3.73 13.60 -14.03
C ASN A 453 3.12 14.86 -13.38
N THR A 454 2.33 15.62 -14.14
CA THR A 454 1.55 16.77 -13.66
C THR A 454 0.52 16.33 -12.65
N VAL A 455 -0.27 15.30 -12.99
CA VAL A 455 -1.23 14.69 -12.05
C VAL A 455 -0.53 14.28 -10.75
N ASP A 456 0.64 13.64 -10.83
CA ASP A 456 1.36 13.12 -9.68
C ASP A 456 1.88 14.23 -8.75
N ILE A 457 2.43 15.33 -9.28
CA ILE A 457 2.94 16.43 -8.44
C ILE A 457 1.80 17.20 -7.74
N PHE A 458 0.65 17.38 -8.39
CA PHE A 458 -0.49 18.07 -7.79
C PHE A 458 -1.23 17.19 -6.77
N ASN A 459 -1.31 15.88 -7.00
CA ASN A 459 -1.94 14.95 -6.05
C ASN A 459 -1.06 14.67 -4.83
N SER A 460 0.26 14.62 -5.00
CA SER A 460 1.19 14.39 -3.88
C SER A 460 1.58 15.66 -3.14
N LEU A 461 1.46 16.83 -3.79
CA LEU A 461 2.02 18.12 -3.38
C LEU A 461 3.52 18.02 -3.05
N CYS A 462 4.21 17.16 -3.79
CA CYS A 462 5.63 16.91 -3.66
C CYS A 462 6.25 16.98 -5.05
N ALA A 463 7.27 17.81 -5.21
CA ALA A 463 8.02 17.91 -6.45
C ALA A 463 9.50 18.24 -6.19
N THR A 464 10.33 18.07 -7.21
CA THR A 464 11.71 18.56 -7.19
C THR A 464 11.72 20.10 -7.13
N PRO A 465 12.82 20.73 -6.67
CA PRO A 465 12.89 22.18 -6.50
C PRO A 465 12.45 23.01 -7.71
N ASN A 466 12.67 22.51 -8.94
CA ASN A 466 12.36 23.24 -10.17
C ASN A 466 10.86 23.41 -10.42
N TYR A 467 9.99 22.55 -9.86
CA TYR A 467 8.53 22.65 -9.98
C TYR A 467 7.88 23.17 -8.70
N ASN A 468 8.63 23.27 -7.59
CA ASN A 468 8.07 23.58 -6.28
C ASN A 468 7.39 24.97 -6.22
N LEU A 469 7.88 25.93 -7.01
CA LEU A 469 7.25 27.24 -7.12
C LEU A 469 5.82 27.16 -7.67
N LEU A 470 5.58 26.30 -8.68
CA LEU A 470 4.24 26.07 -9.25
C LEU A 470 3.29 25.51 -8.18
N LEU A 471 3.74 24.53 -7.39
CA LEU A 471 2.93 23.97 -6.31
C LEU A 471 2.65 24.99 -5.20
N ARG A 472 3.64 25.81 -4.82
CA ARG A 472 3.45 26.89 -3.84
C ARG A 472 2.44 27.92 -4.34
N THR A 473 2.54 28.35 -5.59
CA THR A 473 1.57 29.27 -6.20
C THR A 473 0.18 28.64 -6.28
N ALA A 474 0.07 27.37 -6.65
CA ALA A 474 -1.21 26.67 -6.65
C ALA A 474 -1.83 26.63 -5.25
N VAL A 475 -1.05 26.25 -4.23
CA VAL A 475 -1.50 26.22 -2.83
C VAL A 475 -1.91 27.60 -2.33
N ASP A 476 -1.16 28.65 -2.65
CA ASP A 476 -1.53 30.03 -2.32
C ASP A 476 -2.94 30.34 -2.84
N ASN A 477 -3.23 29.99 -4.10
CA ASN A 477 -4.55 30.17 -4.71
C ASN A 477 -5.63 29.30 -4.06
N LEU A 478 -5.35 28.03 -3.74
CA LEU A 478 -6.33 27.13 -3.10
C LEU A 478 -6.76 27.65 -1.73
N ILE A 479 -5.78 28.11 -0.93
CA ILE A 479 -6.03 28.63 0.43
C ILE A 479 -6.77 29.97 0.36
N GLU A 480 -6.28 30.92 -0.45
CA GLU A 480 -6.85 32.27 -0.52
C GLU A 480 -8.29 32.28 -1.07
N HIS A 481 -8.62 31.36 -1.98
CA HIS A 481 -9.93 31.30 -2.63
C HIS A 481 -10.85 30.19 -2.09
N ASN A 482 -10.41 29.43 -1.09
CA ASN A 482 -11.17 28.33 -0.49
C ASN A 482 -11.63 27.28 -1.54
N VAL A 483 -10.68 26.81 -2.35
CA VAL A 483 -10.90 25.88 -3.47
C VAL A 483 -10.36 24.49 -3.12
N ASP A 484 -11.16 23.47 -3.36
CA ASP A 484 -10.75 22.06 -3.32
C ASP A 484 -10.46 21.59 -4.74
N LEU A 485 -9.23 21.16 -5.01
CA LEU A 485 -8.75 20.79 -6.35
C LEU A 485 -8.59 19.28 -6.53
N ARG A 486 -8.98 18.78 -7.69
CA ARG A 486 -8.63 17.44 -8.19
C ARG A 486 -8.01 17.56 -9.57
N VAL A 487 -6.77 17.10 -9.71
CA VAL A 487 -6.10 17.00 -11.00
C VAL A 487 -6.15 15.54 -11.46
N LEU A 488 -6.76 15.29 -12.61
CA LEU A 488 -7.04 13.95 -13.12
C LEU A 488 -6.42 13.73 -14.50
N HIS A 489 -5.96 12.51 -14.74
CA HIS A 489 -5.45 12.12 -16.04
C HIS A 489 -6.61 11.86 -17.02
N VAL A 490 -6.55 12.45 -18.21
CA VAL A 490 -7.40 12.11 -19.36
C VAL A 490 -6.53 11.70 -20.55
N LYS A 491 -6.93 10.71 -21.33
CA LYS A 491 -6.16 10.36 -22.54
C LYS A 491 -6.29 11.47 -23.58
N ALA A 492 -5.17 11.97 -24.12
CA ALA A 492 -5.18 12.82 -25.31
C ALA A 492 -5.98 12.15 -26.44
N PHE A 493 -7.06 12.80 -26.89
CA PHE A 493 -7.91 12.32 -27.97
C PHE A 493 -7.40 12.83 -29.32
N ARG A 494 -6.94 11.93 -30.20
CA ARG A 494 -6.74 12.25 -31.64
C ARG A 494 -8.10 12.17 -32.35
N GLN A 495 -8.73 13.31 -32.63
CA GLN A 495 -9.98 13.32 -33.41
C GLN A 495 -9.71 13.10 -34.92
N ARG A 496 -10.41 12.13 -35.52
CA ARG A 496 -10.82 12.19 -36.93
C ARG A 496 -12.31 12.51 -36.94
N HIS A 497 -12.67 13.57 -37.65
CA HIS A 497 -14.03 14.11 -37.79
C HIS A 497 -15.11 13.06 -38.06
N ARG A 498 -16.29 13.22 -37.43
CA ARG A 498 -17.59 13.13 -38.12
C ARG A 498 -18.71 13.74 -37.29
N THR A 499 -19.55 14.49 -37.98
CA THR A 499 -20.64 15.35 -37.53
C THR A 499 -22.00 14.64 -37.55
N ARG A 500 -22.85 14.97 -36.54
CA ARG A 500 -24.35 15.09 -36.54
C ARG A 500 -25.23 13.81 -36.61
N PRO A 501 -26.57 13.87 -36.34
CA PRO A 501 -27.40 14.76 -35.49
C PRO A 501 -28.53 14.03 -34.66
N TRP A 502 -29.34 14.83 -33.95
CA TRP A 502 -30.52 14.54 -33.09
C TRP A 502 -31.77 13.94 -33.78
N ILE A 503 -32.72 13.48 -32.91
CA ILE A 503 -34.22 13.34 -33.05
C ILE A 503 -34.79 11.90 -33.12
N ASN A 504 -35.51 11.46 -32.06
CA ASN A 504 -36.97 11.15 -32.05
C ASN A 504 -37.45 10.40 -30.78
N ASP A 505 -38.48 10.96 -30.15
CA ASP A 505 -39.48 10.34 -29.25
C ASP A 505 -40.63 9.78 -30.14
N PRO A 506 -41.37 8.71 -29.75
CA PRO A 506 -42.72 8.96 -29.21
C PRO A 506 -43.22 7.98 -28.13
N SER A 507 -44.05 8.54 -27.26
CA SER A 507 -44.97 7.97 -26.25
C SER A 507 -45.98 6.90 -26.73
N LEU A 508 -46.32 5.91 -25.88
CA LEU A 508 -47.69 5.35 -25.69
C LEU A 508 -47.79 4.37 -24.48
N HIS A 509 -49.00 4.25 -23.93
CA HIS A 509 -49.36 3.97 -22.52
C HIS A 509 -49.40 2.50 -22.03
N THR A 510 -49.54 2.35 -20.71
CA THR A 510 -49.74 1.12 -19.90
C THR A 510 -51.23 0.75 -19.75
N PRO A 511 -51.58 -0.55 -19.60
CA PRO A 511 -52.79 -0.98 -18.91
C PRO A 511 -52.53 -1.31 -17.42
N SER A 512 -53.57 -1.08 -16.63
CA SER A 512 -53.66 -1.06 -15.17
C SER A 512 -53.58 -2.42 -14.48
N GLY A 513 -53.32 -2.37 -13.17
CA GLY A 513 -53.24 -3.51 -12.29
C GLY A 513 -54.60 -4.08 -11.87
N ALA A 514 -54.58 -5.39 -11.61
CA ALA A 514 -55.53 -6.10 -10.77
C ALA A 514 -54.93 -7.47 -10.42
N ALA A 515 -54.28 -7.57 -9.25
CA ALA A 515 -54.17 -8.79 -8.45
C ALA A 515 -53.44 -8.44 -7.15
N GLY A 516 -54.20 -8.24 -6.08
CA GLY A 516 -53.68 -7.96 -4.76
C GLY A 516 -52.89 -9.12 -4.16
N GLY A 517 -52.02 -8.76 -3.22
CA GLY A 517 -51.29 -9.66 -2.34
C GLY A 517 -50.43 -8.80 -1.42
N GLY A 518 -50.94 -8.52 -0.23
CA GLY A 518 -50.25 -7.69 0.76
C GLY A 518 -49.07 -8.42 1.39
N GLU A 519 -48.01 -7.68 1.74
CA GLU A 519 -47.52 -7.56 3.12
C GLU A 519 -46.26 -6.67 3.22
N ILE A 520 -46.27 -5.83 4.26
CA ILE A 520 -45.22 -4.95 4.81
C ILE A 520 -44.70 -3.83 3.87
N MET A 521 -45.43 -2.71 3.82
CA MET A 521 -44.89 -1.45 3.29
C MET A 521 -44.08 -0.71 4.37
N ILE A 522 -42.76 -0.66 4.21
CA ILE A 522 -41.94 0.41 4.78
C ILE A 522 -42.17 1.64 3.90
N THR A 523 -43.04 2.56 4.33
CA THR A 523 -43.27 3.83 3.63
C THR A 523 -42.09 4.77 3.84
N SER A 524 -41.13 4.74 2.91
CA SER A 524 -40.14 5.82 2.76
C SER A 524 -40.76 6.97 1.95
N CYS A 525 -40.71 8.18 2.48
CA CYS A 525 -41.16 9.41 1.82
C CYS A 525 -40.22 9.90 0.70
N VAL A 526 -39.12 9.19 0.43
CA VAL A 526 -38.12 9.57 -0.58
C VAL A 526 -38.35 8.78 -1.88
N LYS A 527 -38.74 9.49 -2.95
CA LYS A 527 -38.85 8.90 -4.29
C LYS A 527 -37.45 8.51 -4.80
N SER A 528 -37.18 7.22 -4.87
CA SER A 528 -36.02 6.65 -5.57
C SER A 528 -35.92 7.21 -7.00
N ARG A 529 -34.79 7.84 -7.36
CA ARG A 529 -34.49 8.29 -8.72
C ARG A 529 -34.10 7.14 -9.67
N GLN A 530 -34.29 5.88 -9.25
CA GLN A 530 -33.97 4.76 -10.13
C GLN A 530 -34.97 4.68 -11.29
N PRO A 531 -34.50 4.47 -12.53
CA PRO A 531 -35.40 4.25 -13.66
C PRO A 531 -36.31 3.06 -13.36
N ARG A 532 -37.57 3.10 -13.80
CA ARG A 532 -38.50 1.98 -13.65
C ARG A 532 -37.90 0.75 -14.33
N ARG A 533 -37.49 -0.23 -13.52
CA ARG A 533 -37.00 -1.54 -14.00
C ARG A 533 -38.17 -2.51 -13.98
N GLN A 534 -38.27 -3.33 -15.02
CA GLN A 534 -39.22 -4.44 -15.01
C GLN A 534 -38.84 -5.43 -13.89
N ALA A 535 -39.81 -5.80 -13.06
CA ALA A 535 -39.61 -6.82 -12.04
C ALA A 535 -39.33 -8.16 -12.73
N TRP A 536 -38.26 -8.84 -12.33
CA TRP A 536 -37.98 -10.20 -12.77
C TRP A 536 -38.77 -11.19 -11.92
N THR A 537 -39.24 -12.29 -12.52
CA THR A 537 -39.86 -13.38 -11.77
C THR A 537 -38.83 -14.05 -10.85
N LEU A 538 -39.28 -14.76 -9.81
CA LEU A 538 -38.37 -15.52 -8.94
C LEU A 538 -37.56 -16.55 -9.74
N GLU A 539 -38.19 -17.22 -10.70
CA GLU A 539 -37.51 -18.14 -11.62
C GLU A 539 -36.43 -17.45 -12.45
N GLN A 540 -36.72 -16.26 -12.98
CA GLN A 540 -35.74 -15.44 -13.69
C GLN A 540 -34.60 -15.00 -12.76
N LEU A 541 -34.89 -14.61 -11.52
CA LEU A 541 -33.87 -14.24 -10.53
C LEU A 541 -32.98 -15.44 -10.18
N VAL A 542 -33.55 -16.62 -9.94
CA VAL A 542 -32.81 -17.87 -9.67
C VAL A 542 -31.95 -18.25 -10.87
N HIS A 543 -32.50 -18.20 -12.09
CA HIS A 543 -31.78 -18.49 -13.32
C HIS A 543 -30.63 -17.49 -13.56
N LYS A 544 -30.89 -16.17 -13.44
CA LYS A 544 -29.87 -15.13 -13.61
C LYS A 544 -28.78 -15.22 -12.54
N ARG A 545 -29.14 -15.54 -11.29
CA ARG A 545 -28.19 -15.83 -10.21
C ARG A 545 -27.34 -17.05 -10.54
N ALA A 546 -27.94 -18.15 -11.03
CA ALA A 546 -27.19 -19.34 -11.42
C ALA A 546 -26.21 -19.06 -12.58
N VAL A 547 -26.62 -18.26 -13.58
CA VAL A 547 -25.74 -17.80 -14.65
C VAL A 547 -24.60 -16.93 -14.12
N ALA A 548 -24.88 -16.02 -13.19
CA ALA A 548 -23.86 -15.17 -12.57
C ALA A 548 -22.87 -15.99 -11.72
N LEU A 549 -23.36 -16.95 -10.94
CA LEU A 549 -22.54 -17.90 -10.17
C LEU A 549 -21.69 -18.79 -11.09
N GLY A 550 -22.23 -19.25 -12.21
CA GLY A 550 -21.46 -20.00 -13.21
C GLY A 550 -20.38 -19.18 -13.91
N ALA A 551 -20.45 -17.84 -13.84
CA ALA A 551 -19.47 -16.93 -14.44
C ALA A 551 -18.39 -16.45 -13.46
N THR A 552 -18.42 -16.86 -12.18
CA THR A 552 -17.43 -16.45 -11.16
C THR A 552 -16.05 -17.02 -11.42
N ILE A 553 -15.95 -18.14 -12.16
CA ILE A 553 -14.69 -18.78 -12.53
C ILE A 553 -14.56 -18.92 -14.04
N ASP A 554 -13.33 -18.81 -14.54
CA ASP A 554 -13.08 -19.01 -15.97
C ASP A 554 -13.34 -20.46 -16.39
N ALA A 555 -13.78 -20.69 -17.63
CA ALA A 555 -14.05 -22.03 -18.16
C ALA A 555 -12.87 -23.01 -18.02
N SER A 556 -11.62 -22.52 -18.11
CA SER A 556 -10.43 -23.34 -17.86
C SER A 556 -10.25 -23.73 -16.39
N THR A 557 -10.69 -22.86 -15.47
CA THR A 557 -10.68 -23.11 -14.03
C THR A 557 -11.80 -24.09 -13.66
N ALA A 558 -13.01 -23.90 -14.18
CA ALA A 558 -14.13 -24.84 -14.03
C ALA A 558 -13.76 -26.25 -14.51
N SER A 559 -13.12 -26.37 -15.68
CA SER A 559 -12.64 -27.68 -16.17
C SER A 559 -11.61 -28.33 -15.24
N THR A 560 -10.79 -27.54 -14.55
CA THR A 560 -9.79 -28.08 -13.59
C THR A 560 -10.48 -28.52 -12.30
N TYR A 561 -11.46 -27.75 -11.83
CA TYR A 561 -12.22 -28.06 -10.61
C TYR A 561 -13.09 -29.30 -10.80
N GLY A 562 -13.77 -29.44 -11.94
CA GLY A 562 -14.48 -30.68 -12.28
C GLY A 562 -13.58 -31.92 -12.29
N SER A 563 -12.32 -31.79 -12.73
CA SER A 563 -11.35 -32.89 -12.63
C SER A 563 -10.99 -33.23 -11.18
N ALA A 564 -10.90 -32.23 -10.30
CA ALA A 564 -10.62 -32.44 -8.88
C ALA A 564 -11.79 -33.14 -8.18
N VAL A 565 -13.03 -32.74 -8.48
CA VAL A 565 -14.26 -33.38 -7.97
C VAL A 565 -14.35 -34.83 -8.44
N ASN A 566 -14.14 -35.10 -9.74
CA ASN A 566 -14.16 -36.48 -10.25
C ASN A 566 -13.11 -37.36 -9.55
N SER A 567 -11.92 -36.82 -9.28
CA SER A 567 -10.90 -37.52 -8.52
C SER A 567 -11.33 -37.82 -7.08
N TYR A 568 -12.08 -36.93 -6.45
CA TYR A 568 -12.62 -37.15 -5.11
C TYR A 568 -13.77 -38.17 -5.09
N ILE A 569 -14.70 -38.09 -6.05
CA ILE A 569 -15.80 -39.05 -6.19
C ILE A 569 -15.24 -40.46 -6.42
N GLU A 570 -14.24 -40.59 -7.30
CA GLU A 570 -13.60 -41.89 -7.56
C GLU A 570 -12.86 -42.42 -6.33
N PHE A 571 -12.19 -41.55 -5.56
CA PHE A 571 -11.60 -41.94 -4.28
C PHE A 571 -12.67 -42.44 -3.29
N CYS A 572 -13.78 -41.73 -3.13
CA CYS A 572 -14.88 -42.18 -2.28
C CYS A 572 -15.43 -43.53 -2.74
N ARG A 573 -15.57 -43.74 -4.05
CA ARG A 573 -15.98 -45.02 -4.63
C ARG A 573 -14.99 -46.15 -4.32
N LEU A 574 -13.69 -45.92 -4.51
CA LEU A 574 -12.64 -46.91 -4.29
C LEU A 574 -12.49 -47.29 -2.81
N CYS A 575 -12.69 -46.33 -1.90
CA CYS A 575 -12.58 -46.53 -0.46
C CYS A 575 -13.92 -46.88 0.22
N ASN A 576 -15.00 -47.02 -0.55
CA ASN A 576 -16.36 -47.25 -0.06
C ASN A 576 -16.80 -46.22 1.01
N LEU A 577 -16.50 -44.95 0.75
CA LEU A 577 -16.84 -43.81 1.61
C LEU A 577 -18.02 -43.01 1.01
N PRO A 578 -18.84 -42.33 1.84
CA PRO A 578 -19.84 -41.39 1.35
C PRO A 578 -19.21 -40.25 0.52
N ILE A 579 -19.98 -39.73 -0.46
CA ILE A 579 -19.57 -38.56 -1.25
C ILE A 579 -19.61 -37.28 -0.40
N GLU A 580 -20.42 -37.25 0.66
CA GLU A 580 -20.48 -36.11 1.57
C GLU A 580 -19.12 -35.86 2.25
N PRO A 581 -18.51 -34.68 2.04
CA PRO A 581 -17.20 -34.41 2.61
C PRO A 581 -17.27 -34.14 4.11
N THR A 582 -16.41 -34.83 4.84
CA THR A 582 -16.16 -34.68 6.28
C THR A 582 -14.69 -34.36 6.53
N THR A 583 -14.33 -33.98 7.75
CA THR A 583 -12.92 -33.72 8.11
C THR A 583 -12.04 -34.95 7.88
N ASP A 584 -12.57 -36.14 8.18
CA ASP A 584 -11.85 -37.39 7.99
C ASP A 584 -11.72 -37.73 6.51
N THR A 585 -12.81 -37.71 5.73
CA THR A 585 -12.76 -38.07 4.31
C THR A 585 -11.86 -37.15 3.49
N LEU A 586 -11.88 -35.83 3.73
CA LEU A 586 -10.95 -34.90 3.08
C LEU A 586 -9.50 -35.10 3.54
N SER A 587 -9.28 -35.50 4.80
CA SER A 587 -7.93 -35.83 5.28
C SER A 587 -7.40 -37.12 4.65
N PHE A 588 -8.22 -38.16 4.54
CA PHE A 588 -7.86 -39.41 3.87
C PHE A 588 -7.60 -39.20 2.39
N TYR A 589 -8.48 -38.44 1.71
CA TYR A 589 -8.26 -38.01 0.33
C TYR A 589 -6.93 -37.28 0.17
N THR A 590 -6.60 -36.39 1.11
CA THR A 590 -5.33 -35.66 1.09
C THR A 590 -4.14 -36.61 1.15
N VAL A 591 -4.14 -37.57 2.08
CA VAL A 591 -3.04 -38.56 2.20
C VAL A 591 -2.96 -39.44 0.95
N TYR A 592 -4.10 -39.94 0.47
CA TYR A 592 -4.20 -40.79 -0.71
C TYR A 592 -3.65 -40.06 -1.94
N MET A 593 -4.16 -38.87 -2.25
CA MET A 593 -3.73 -38.13 -3.43
C MET A 593 -2.29 -37.63 -3.33
N CYS A 594 -1.79 -37.33 -2.13
CA CYS A 594 -0.38 -36.99 -1.96
C CYS A 594 0.58 -38.15 -2.26
N HIS A 595 0.11 -39.39 -2.37
CA HIS A 595 0.91 -40.49 -2.91
C HIS A 595 1.07 -40.41 -4.44
N HIS A 596 0.06 -39.89 -5.14
CA HIS A 596 0.01 -39.89 -6.59
C HIS A 596 0.45 -38.56 -7.21
N ILE A 597 0.19 -37.44 -6.53
CA ILE A 597 0.51 -36.08 -6.99
C ILE A 597 1.14 -35.25 -5.87
N LYS A 598 1.69 -34.09 -6.25
CA LYS A 598 2.36 -33.20 -5.30
C LYS A 598 1.37 -32.62 -4.29
N PRO A 599 1.75 -32.46 -3.01
CA PRO A 599 0.89 -31.86 -1.99
C PRO A 599 0.32 -30.47 -2.36
N ASP A 600 1.09 -29.63 -3.07
CA ASP A 600 0.59 -28.32 -3.55
C ASP A 600 -0.52 -28.46 -4.61
N SER A 601 -0.47 -29.53 -5.42
CA SER A 601 -1.54 -29.86 -6.36
C SER A 601 -2.79 -30.35 -5.62
N VAL A 602 -2.60 -31.15 -4.55
CA VAL A 602 -3.72 -31.61 -3.70
C VAL A 602 -4.42 -30.42 -3.02
N ASP A 603 -3.68 -29.42 -2.55
CA ASP A 603 -4.25 -28.19 -2.00
C ASP A 603 -5.12 -27.44 -3.03
N SER A 604 -4.68 -27.42 -4.29
CA SER A 604 -5.46 -26.87 -5.40
C SER A 604 -6.71 -27.71 -5.69
N TYR A 605 -6.61 -29.04 -5.60
CA TYR A 605 -7.74 -29.96 -5.79
C TYR A 605 -8.79 -29.78 -4.69
N LEU A 606 -8.37 -29.67 -3.42
CA LEU A 606 -9.27 -29.36 -2.30
C LEU A 606 -10.01 -28.03 -2.52
N SER A 607 -9.39 -27.06 -3.21
CA SER A 607 -10.06 -25.81 -3.61
C SER A 607 -11.14 -26.02 -4.65
N GLY A 608 -10.85 -26.81 -5.68
CA GLY A 608 -11.83 -27.15 -6.70
C GLY A 608 -12.99 -27.98 -6.14
N ILE A 609 -12.69 -28.95 -5.28
CA ILE A 609 -13.69 -29.77 -4.59
C ILE A 609 -14.61 -28.88 -3.75
N CYS A 610 -14.06 -27.98 -2.94
CA CYS A 610 -14.87 -27.03 -2.16
C CYS A 610 -15.77 -26.19 -3.06
N ASN A 611 -15.23 -25.61 -4.12
CA ASN A 611 -15.99 -24.68 -4.96
C ASN A 611 -17.17 -25.35 -5.69
N GLU A 612 -16.98 -26.57 -6.20
CA GLU A 612 -18.01 -27.29 -6.96
C GLU A 612 -19.04 -27.98 -6.06
N LEU A 613 -18.63 -28.46 -4.88
CA LEU A 613 -19.50 -29.20 -3.98
C LEU A 613 -20.22 -28.31 -2.95
N GLU A 614 -19.78 -27.07 -2.74
CA GLU A 614 -20.42 -26.12 -1.79
C GLU A 614 -21.93 -25.92 -2.00
N PRO A 615 -22.48 -25.85 -3.23
CA PRO A 615 -23.92 -25.78 -3.44
C PRO A 615 -24.70 -26.98 -2.90
N HIS A 616 -24.06 -28.16 -2.81
CA HIS A 616 -24.66 -29.41 -2.33
C HIS A 616 -24.32 -29.68 -0.85
N PHE A 617 -23.14 -29.26 -0.41
CA PHE A 617 -22.63 -29.44 0.94
C PHE A 617 -22.11 -28.09 1.48
N PRO A 618 -22.99 -27.22 2.00
CA PRO A 618 -22.64 -25.84 2.38
C PRO A 618 -21.51 -25.71 3.40
N ASN A 619 -21.31 -26.75 4.23
CA ASN A 619 -20.28 -26.76 5.27
C ASN A 619 -18.88 -27.14 4.75
N ILE A 620 -18.73 -27.55 3.49
CA ILE A 620 -17.46 -28.08 2.95
C ILE A 620 -16.28 -27.11 3.11
N CYS A 621 -16.52 -25.81 2.95
CA CYS A 621 -15.52 -24.77 3.13
C CYS A 621 -15.01 -24.69 4.59
N ALA A 622 -15.90 -24.90 5.56
CA ALA A 622 -15.53 -24.98 6.98
C ALA A 622 -14.77 -26.28 7.28
N ILE A 623 -15.21 -27.40 6.69
CA ILE A 623 -14.60 -28.73 6.85
C ILE A 623 -13.17 -28.74 6.31
N ARG A 624 -12.92 -28.16 5.13
CA ARG A 624 -11.57 -27.99 4.58
C ARG A 624 -10.65 -27.18 5.51
N LYS A 625 -11.20 -26.15 6.18
CA LYS A 625 -10.47 -25.31 7.14
C LYS A 625 -10.31 -25.99 8.51
N GLY A 626 -10.89 -27.18 8.70
CA GLY A 626 -10.73 -27.98 9.91
C GLY A 626 -9.26 -28.32 10.18
N MET A 627 -8.89 -28.31 11.47
CA MET A 627 -7.50 -28.51 11.90
C MET A 627 -6.91 -29.84 11.42
N LEU A 628 -7.73 -30.90 11.32
CA LEU A 628 -7.30 -32.20 10.84
C LEU A 628 -6.82 -32.14 9.37
N VAL A 629 -7.64 -31.60 8.46
CA VAL A 629 -7.30 -31.47 7.04
C VAL A 629 -6.06 -30.59 6.86
N LEU A 630 -5.98 -29.45 7.56
CA LEU A 630 -4.84 -28.54 7.49
C LEU A 630 -3.54 -29.20 7.98
N ARG A 631 -3.57 -29.88 9.13
CA ARG A 631 -2.40 -30.58 9.68
C ARG A 631 -1.98 -31.76 8.79
N THR A 632 -2.94 -32.50 8.25
CA THR A 632 -2.68 -33.60 7.33
C THR A 632 -1.99 -33.12 6.05
N LEU A 633 -2.51 -32.06 5.43
CA LEU A 633 -1.89 -31.45 4.25
C LEU A 633 -0.48 -30.91 4.57
N GLN A 634 -0.31 -30.25 5.72
CA GLN A 634 1.00 -29.77 6.18
C GLN A 634 1.99 -30.93 6.43
N GLY A 635 1.50 -32.04 6.99
CA GLY A 635 2.25 -33.29 7.15
C GLY A 635 2.69 -33.85 5.80
N CYS A 636 1.78 -33.96 4.84
CA CYS A 636 2.09 -34.41 3.48
C CYS A 636 3.08 -33.47 2.78
N LYS A 637 2.98 -32.14 2.96
CA LYS A 637 3.96 -31.17 2.45
C LYS A 637 5.36 -31.40 3.02
N ARG A 638 5.48 -31.85 4.28
CA ARG A 638 6.78 -32.20 4.90
C ARG A 638 7.29 -33.56 4.43
N LEU A 639 6.44 -34.58 4.41
CA LEU A 639 6.82 -35.96 4.06
C LEU A 639 7.14 -36.13 2.57
N ARG A 640 6.45 -35.37 1.70
CA ARG A 640 6.48 -35.53 0.24
C ARG A 640 6.76 -34.21 -0.49
N GLY A 641 7.31 -33.25 0.24
CA GLY A 641 7.75 -31.98 -0.31
C GLY A 641 8.82 -32.20 -1.36
N SER A 642 8.59 -31.67 -2.56
CA SER A 642 9.59 -31.67 -3.63
C SER A 642 10.06 -30.24 -3.87
N ALA A 643 11.36 -30.04 -4.11
CA ALA A 643 11.87 -28.73 -4.48
C ALA A 643 11.10 -28.14 -5.68
N ILE A 644 10.79 -26.85 -5.60
CA ILE A 644 10.05 -26.16 -6.67
C ILE A 644 10.96 -26.04 -7.89
N ARG A 645 10.82 -26.95 -8.86
CA ARG A 645 11.52 -26.89 -10.15
C ARG A 645 10.87 -25.84 -11.04
N ARG A 646 11.52 -24.68 -11.18
CA ARG A 646 11.04 -23.57 -11.99
C ARG A 646 11.74 -23.59 -13.35
N LYS A 647 11.01 -23.26 -14.42
CA LYS A 647 11.59 -23.14 -15.77
C LYS A 647 12.59 -21.97 -15.81
N LEU A 648 13.66 -22.13 -16.57
CA LEU A 648 14.72 -21.13 -16.72
C LEU A 648 14.15 -19.88 -17.39
N PRO A 649 14.55 -18.67 -16.95
CA PRO A 649 14.20 -17.45 -17.65
C PRO A 649 14.88 -17.40 -19.02
N LEU A 650 14.25 -16.78 -20.02
CA LEU A 650 14.99 -16.40 -21.23
C LEU A 650 16.01 -15.31 -20.86
N SER A 651 17.27 -15.49 -21.24
CA SER A 651 18.28 -14.42 -21.22
C SER A 651 18.09 -13.46 -22.40
N ARG A 652 18.80 -12.33 -22.40
CA ARG A 652 18.82 -11.36 -23.51
C ARG A 652 19.36 -11.94 -24.82
N ASP A 653 20.15 -13.02 -24.73
CA ASP A 653 20.74 -13.67 -25.90
C ASP A 653 19.74 -14.56 -26.62
N HIS A 654 18.73 -15.11 -25.93
CA HIS A 654 17.74 -15.95 -26.57
C HIS A 654 16.92 -15.20 -27.65
N PRO A 655 16.36 -13.98 -27.40
CA PRO A 655 15.79 -13.17 -28.47
C PRO A 655 16.76 -12.87 -29.62
N ARG A 656 18.04 -12.61 -29.35
CA ARG A 656 19.05 -12.36 -30.38
C ARG A 656 19.31 -13.60 -31.23
N GLN A 657 19.43 -14.76 -30.59
CA GLN A 657 19.57 -16.05 -31.26
C GLN A 657 18.34 -16.37 -32.13
N ALA A 658 17.14 -16.05 -31.64
CA ALA A 658 15.91 -16.21 -32.43
C ALA A 658 15.88 -15.33 -33.68
N ILE A 659 16.39 -14.10 -33.58
CA ILE A 659 16.54 -13.19 -34.72
C ILE A 659 17.59 -13.73 -35.71
N ALA A 660 18.73 -14.21 -35.21
CA ALA A 660 19.83 -14.73 -36.02
C ALA A 660 19.48 -16.07 -36.70
N ALA A 661 18.59 -16.86 -36.11
CA ALA A 661 18.14 -18.14 -36.68
C ALA A 661 17.07 -18.00 -37.77
N LEU A 662 16.61 -16.79 -38.08
CA LEU A 662 15.66 -16.59 -39.18
C LEU A 662 16.33 -16.83 -40.54
N PRO A 663 15.66 -17.51 -41.48
CA PRO A 663 16.16 -17.62 -42.84
C PRO A 663 16.13 -16.26 -43.55
N PRO A 664 16.91 -16.07 -44.64
CA PRO A 664 16.97 -14.81 -45.39
C PRO A 664 15.59 -14.31 -45.86
N SER A 665 14.71 -15.25 -46.25
CA SER A 665 13.31 -14.99 -46.56
C SER A 665 12.42 -15.74 -45.54
N PRO A 666 12.03 -15.11 -44.42
CA PRO A 666 11.22 -15.76 -43.40
C PRO A 666 9.77 -15.91 -43.86
N SER A 667 9.19 -17.08 -43.59
CA SER A 667 7.77 -17.33 -43.85
C SER A 667 6.90 -16.49 -42.91
N HIS A 668 5.60 -16.36 -43.24
CA HIS A 668 4.61 -15.73 -42.36
C HIS A 668 4.62 -16.35 -40.96
N ASP A 669 4.69 -17.67 -40.88
CA ASP A 669 4.70 -18.42 -39.62
C ASP A 669 6.00 -18.16 -38.81
N ASP A 670 7.14 -17.93 -39.47
CA ASP A 670 8.38 -17.56 -38.78
C ASP A 670 8.32 -16.13 -38.24
N LEU A 671 7.73 -15.20 -38.99
CA LEU A 671 7.46 -13.83 -38.55
C LEU A 671 6.48 -13.79 -37.37
N LEU A 672 5.43 -14.63 -37.39
CA LEU A 672 4.49 -14.80 -36.29
C LEU A 672 5.21 -15.31 -35.03
N PHE A 673 6.00 -16.36 -35.17
CA PHE A 673 6.72 -16.95 -34.04
C PHE A 673 7.68 -15.95 -33.41
N LEU A 674 8.49 -15.27 -34.22
CA LEU A 674 9.45 -14.30 -33.70
C LEU A 674 8.72 -13.09 -33.08
N SER A 675 7.70 -12.55 -33.74
CA SER A 675 6.94 -11.41 -33.21
C SER A 675 6.28 -11.75 -31.88
N SER A 676 5.65 -12.93 -31.77
CA SER A 676 5.03 -13.37 -30.51
C SER A 676 6.07 -13.64 -29.41
N LEU A 677 7.24 -14.20 -29.73
CA LEU A 677 8.34 -14.39 -28.78
C LEU A 677 8.87 -13.04 -28.23
N LEU A 678 9.13 -12.08 -29.12
CA LEU A 678 9.61 -10.75 -28.75
C LEU A 678 8.56 -9.99 -27.94
N ASN A 679 7.28 -10.11 -28.29
CA ASN A 679 6.17 -9.54 -27.51
C ASN A 679 6.08 -10.16 -26.11
N GLY A 680 6.15 -11.48 -26.03
CA GLY A 680 6.14 -12.21 -24.76
C GLY A 680 7.26 -11.78 -23.83
N PHE A 681 8.45 -11.59 -24.38
CA PHE A 681 9.64 -11.17 -23.64
C PHE A 681 9.59 -9.69 -23.25
N ARG A 682 9.36 -8.78 -24.21
CA ARG A 682 9.45 -7.32 -24.00
C ARG A 682 8.29 -6.75 -23.20
N ALA A 683 7.07 -7.27 -23.39
CA ALA A 683 5.89 -6.82 -22.68
C ALA A 683 5.52 -7.69 -21.46
N LEU A 684 6.39 -8.63 -21.06
CA LEU A 684 6.17 -9.54 -19.92
C LEU A 684 4.87 -10.35 -20.03
N LEU A 685 4.47 -10.75 -21.24
CA LEU A 685 3.20 -11.44 -21.46
C LEU A 685 3.31 -12.92 -21.09
N ARG A 686 2.23 -13.47 -20.55
CA ARG A 686 2.07 -14.93 -20.47
C ARG A 686 1.81 -15.45 -21.87
N LEU A 687 2.29 -16.67 -22.17
CA LEU A 687 1.99 -17.29 -23.46
C LEU A 687 0.47 -17.38 -23.74
N GLY A 688 -0.35 -17.64 -22.71
CA GLY A 688 -1.81 -17.68 -22.86
C GLY A 688 -2.47 -16.33 -23.18
N GLU A 689 -1.75 -15.21 -23.05
CA GLU A 689 -2.22 -13.88 -23.47
C GLU A 689 -1.99 -13.67 -24.99
N LEU A 690 -1.16 -14.51 -25.62
CA LEU A 690 -0.83 -14.46 -27.05
C LEU A 690 -1.46 -15.60 -27.86
N THR A 691 -1.91 -16.67 -27.19
CA THR A 691 -2.39 -17.91 -27.83
C THR A 691 -3.81 -18.28 -27.41
N MET A 692 -4.55 -18.95 -28.30
CA MET A 692 -5.77 -19.66 -27.93
C MET A 692 -5.46 -21.02 -27.25
N PRO A 693 -6.37 -21.53 -26.40
CA PRO A 693 -6.27 -22.87 -25.85
C PRO A 693 -6.23 -23.97 -26.93
N ASP A 694 -5.41 -24.99 -26.70
CA ASP A 694 -5.34 -26.15 -27.59
C ASP A 694 -6.68 -26.89 -27.62
N ASN A 695 -7.31 -27.09 -26.46
CA ASN A 695 -8.65 -27.67 -26.32
C ASN A 695 -9.72 -26.71 -26.88
N PRO A 696 -10.46 -27.11 -27.94
CA PRO A 696 -11.52 -26.28 -28.54
C PRO A 696 -12.60 -25.83 -27.56
N LYS A 697 -12.97 -26.66 -26.56
CA LYS A 697 -14.02 -26.34 -25.59
C LYS A 697 -13.69 -25.15 -24.69
N LEU A 698 -12.40 -24.80 -24.55
CA LEU A 698 -11.93 -23.71 -23.71
C LEU A 698 -11.72 -22.41 -24.48
N ARG A 699 -11.96 -22.40 -25.80
CA ARG A 699 -11.68 -21.24 -26.65
C ARG A 699 -12.72 -20.15 -26.45
N ASN A 700 -12.25 -18.95 -26.08
CA ASN A 700 -13.07 -17.76 -25.94
C ASN A 700 -12.50 -16.62 -26.81
N PRO A 701 -13.09 -16.36 -27.99
CA PRO A 701 -12.65 -15.30 -28.90
C PRO A 701 -12.58 -13.89 -28.30
N ARG A 702 -13.36 -13.62 -27.25
CA ARG A 702 -13.35 -12.32 -26.56
C ARG A 702 -12.02 -12.02 -25.88
N LYS A 703 -11.22 -13.05 -25.60
CA LYS A 703 -9.91 -12.93 -24.94
C LYS A 703 -8.74 -12.71 -25.91
N TYR A 704 -8.98 -12.78 -27.23
CA TYR A 704 -7.92 -12.70 -28.23
C TYR A 704 -7.70 -11.27 -28.68
N SER A 705 -6.44 -10.82 -28.69
CA SER A 705 -6.07 -9.49 -29.20
C SER A 705 -6.54 -9.30 -30.64
N LYS A 706 -7.13 -8.13 -30.90
CA LYS A 706 -7.70 -7.78 -32.20
C LYS A 706 -6.73 -6.98 -33.04
N ARG A 707 -6.68 -7.26 -34.35
CA ARG A 707 -5.88 -6.50 -35.32
C ARG A 707 -6.25 -5.02 -35.35
N THR A 708 -7.53 -4.70 -35.19
CA THR A 708 -8.05 -3.31 -35.19
C THR A 708 -7.59 -2.47 -33.99
N SER A 709 -7.07 -3.11 -32.94
CA SER A 709 -6.53 -2.39 -31.78
C SER A 709 -5.08 -1.97 -31.93
N VAL A 710 -4.41 -2.40 -33.00
CA VAL A 710 -2.98 -2.16 -33.20
C VAL A 710 -2.76 -0.75 -33.74
N THR A 711 -1.86 -0.01 -33.08
CA THR A 711 -1.34 1.28 -33.55
C THR A 711 0.17 1.17 -33.73
N ILE A 712 0.68 1.60 -34.88
CA ILE A 712 2.12 1.67 -35.17
C ILE A 712 2.56 3.12 -35.09
N ASN A 713 3.55 3.39 -34.24
CA ASN A 713 4.22 4.69 -34.11
C ASN A 713 5.62 4.60 -34.77
N PRO A 714 6.35 5.72 -34.91
CA PRO A 714 7.70 5.73 -35.49
C PRO A 714 8.67 4.77 -34.79
N ASP A 715 8.70 4.82 -33.44
CA ASP A 715 9.66 4.08 -32.60
C ASP A 715 9.01 3.05 -31.68
N SER A 716 7.69 2.86 -31.78
CA SER A 716 6.94 1.94 -30.94
C SER A 716 5.72 1.38 -31.63
N TYR A 717 5.12 0.37 -31.02
CA TYR A 717 3.79 -0.09 -31.38
C TYR A 717 3.02 -0.44 -30.14
N GLU A 718 1.70 -0.39 -30.26
CA GLU A 718 0.79 -0.73 -29.19
C GLU A 718 -0.42 -1.51 -29.69
N TYR A 719 -1.01 -2.31 -28.81
CA TYR A 719 -2.27 -3.00 -29.07
C TYR A 719 -3.03 -3.28 -27.78
N TRP A 720 -4.31 -3.61 -27.92
CA TRP A 720 -5.17 -3.92 -26.78
C TRP A 720 -5.10 -5.41 -26.43
N LEU A 721 -4.82 -5.70 -25.16
CA LEU A 721 -4.93 -7.01 -24.55
C LEU A 721 -6.31 -7.11 -23.86
N PRO A 722 -7.26 -7.89 -24.37
CA PRO A 722 -8.65 -7.85 -23.88
C PRO A 722 -8.88 -8.44 -22.48
N SER A 723 -7.95 -9.26 -21.98
CA SER A 723 -8.05 -9.85 -20.64
C SER A 723 -6.68 -10.35 -20.17
N HIS A 724 -6.45 -10.35 -18.85
CA HIS A 724 -5.33 -11.04 -18.22
C HIS A 724 -5.77 -11.66 -16.88
N LYS A 725 -4.92 -12.49 -16.27
CA LYS A 725 -5.26 -13.26 -15.05
C LYS A 725 -5.75 -12.41 -13.85
N ALA A 726 -5.44 -11.13 -13.82
CA ALA A 726 -5.80 -10.22 -12.72
C ALA A 726 -6.93 -9.25 -13.11
N ASP A 727 -7.52 -9.42 -14.30
CA ASP A 727 -8.61 -8.60 -14.83
C ASP A 727 -9.88 -9.45 -14.89
N ALA A 728 -10.67 -9.37 -13.81
CA ALA A 728 -11.95 -10.08 -13.68
C ALA A 728 -13.11 -9.33 -14.38
N THR A 729 -12.92 -8.05 -14.70
CA THR A 729 -13.93 -7.14 -15.26
C THR A 729 -13.84 -7.00 -16.78
N PHE A 730 -12.84 -7.62 -17.43
CA PHE A 730 -12.51 -7.43 -18.85
C PHE A 730 -12.23 -5.97 -19.19
N GLU A 731 -11.68 -5.21 -18.25
CA GLU A 731 -11.25 -3.83 -18.46
C GLU A 731 -10.16 -3.75 -19.54
N GLY A 732 -9.40 -4.83 -19.74
CA GLY A 732 -8.35 -4.93 -20.74
C GLY A 732 -7.15 -4.02 -20.43
N ASN A 733 -6.06 -4.16 -21.16
CA ASN A 733 -4.84 -3.38 -20.94
C ASN A 733 -4.19 -3.02 -22.27
N ARG A 734 -3.60 -1.82 -22.37
CA ARG A 734 -2.80 -1.44 -23.54
C ARG A 734 -1.37 -1.94 -23.37
N VAL A 735 -0.91 -2.74 -24.32
CA VAL A 735 0.48 -3.21 -24.41
C VAL A 735 1.25 -2.24 -25.31
N ILE A 736 2.35 -1.68 -24.81
CA ILE A 736 3.22 -0.77 -25.56
C ILE A 736 4.63 -1.37 -25.59
N ILE A 737 5.26 -1.42 -26.77
CA ILE A 737 6.62 -1.93 -26.95
C ILE A 737 7.45 -0.93 -27.76
N THR A 738 8.59 -0.52 -27.21
CA THR A 738 9.49 0.53 -27.76
C THR A 738 10.83 -0.02 -28.29
N ASN A 739 10.96 -1.34 -28.46
CA ASN A 739 12.20 -1.96 -28.92
C ASN A 739 12.28 -2.01 -30.46
N ALA A 740 13.39 -1.50 -31.03
CA ALA A 740 13.58 -1.38 -32.48
C ALA A 740 13.49 -2.73 -33.22
N ASP A 741 14.13 -3.79 -32.72
CA ASP A 741 14.03 -5.12 -33.34
C ASP A 741 12.60 -5.66 -33.29
N ALA A 742 11.96 -5.57 -32.11
CA ALA A 742 10.57 -5.99 -31.95
C ALA A 742 9.64 -5.24 -32.90
N LEU A 743 9.82 -3.93 -33.07
CA LEU A 743 9.06 -3.10 -34.00
C LEU A 743 9.28 -3.51 -35.45
N ARG A 744 10.55 -3.72 -35.84
CA ARG A 744 10.92 -4.16 -37.21
C ARG A 744 10.23 -5.46 -37.58
N PHE A 745 10.34 -6.48 -36.73
CA PHE A 745 9.73 -7.79 -37.01
C PHE A 745 8.20 -7.77 -36.89
N PHE A 746 7.66 -6.98 -35.97
CA PHE A 746 6.21 -6.82 -35.85
C PHE A 746 5.60 -6.13 -37.09
N ARG A 747 6.24 -5.09 -37.65
CA ARG A 747 5.82 -4.47 -38.92
C ARG A 747 5.80 -5.48 -40.06
N ARG A 748 6.88 -6.27 -40.22
CA ARG A 748 6.96 -7.32 -41.24
C ARG A 748 5.86 -8.38 -41.08
N TYR A 749 5.62 -8.81 -39.84
CA TYR A 749 4.53 -9.73 -39.52
C TYR A 749 3.17 -9.13 -39.90
N LEU A 750 2.89 -7.88 -39.50
CA LEU A 750 1.63 -7.21 -39.81
C LEU A 750 1.39 -7.06 -41.31
N THR A 751 2.40 -6.67 -42.09
CA THR A 751 2.30 -6.58 -43.55
C THR A 751 1.91 -7.94 -44.13
N SER A 752 2.67 -9.00 -43.82
CA SER A 752 2.36 -10.36 -44.29
C SER A 752 0.98 -10.85 -43.81
N ARG A 753 0.59 -10.49 -42.59
CA ARG A 753 -0.69 -10.86 -41.97
C ARG A 753 -1.88 -10.17 -42.65
N ASP A 754 -1.75 -8.89 -42.98
CA ASP A 754 -2.81 -8.12 -43.62
C ASP A 754 -2.94 -8.46 -45.11
N GLU A 755 -1.85 -8.86 -45.77
CA GLU A 755 -1.85 -9.41 -47.13
C GLU A 755 -2.57 -10.77 -47.20
N LEU A 756 -2.23 -11.70 -46.29
CA LEU A 756 -2.81 -13.05 -46.29
C LEU A 756 -4.24 -13.10 -45.75
N HIS A 757 -4.56 -12.28 -44.75
CA HIS A 757 -5.80 -12.38 -43.96
C HIS A 757 -6.43 -11.01 -43.66
N PRO A 758 -6.80 -10.22 -44.68
CA PRO A 758 -7.27 -8.84 -44.50
C PRO A 758 -8.53 -8.73 -43.63
N LEU A 759 -9.43 -9.71 -43.70
CA LEU A 759 -10.73 -9.68 -43.00
C LEU A 759 -10.72 -10.40 -41.64
N ASN A 760 -9.66 -11.12 -41.30
CA ASN A 760 -9.60 -11.81 -40.02
C ASN A 760 -9.49 -10.76 -38.88
N PRO A 761 -10.26 -10.83 -37.79
CA PRO A 761 -10.21 -9.80 -36.75
C PRO A 761 -9.04 -9.99 -35.76
N PHE A 762 -8.40 -11.16 -35.71
CA PHE A 762 -7.41 -11.49 -34.69
C PHE A 762 -5.99 -11.06 -35.08
N LEU A 763 -5.22 -10.66 -34.07
CA LEU A 763 -3.85 -10.20 -34.25
C LEU A 763 -2.89 -11.35 -34.55
N TRP A 764 -2.88 -12.39 -33.70
CA TRP A 764 -1.92 -13.49 -33.76
C TRP A 764 -2.48 -14.68 -34.54
N ILE A 765 -2.39 -14.60 -35.86
CA ILE A 765 -2.86 -15.62 -36.80
C ILE A 765 -1.72 -16.23 -37.60
N ARG A 766 -1.89 -17.50 -37.94
CA ARG A 766 -0.98 -18.30 -38.78
C ARG A 766 -1.33 -18.15 -40.26
N SER A 767 -0.46 -18.68 -41.11
CA SER A 767 -0.64 -18.75 -42.56
C SER A 767 -1.96 -19.43 -42.96
N ASP A 768 -2.43 -20.42 -42.19
CA ASP A 768 -3.72 -21.11 -42.38
C ASP A 768 -4.95 -20.34 -41.85
N GLY A 769 -4.77 -19.09 -41.40
CA GLY A 769 -5.83 -18.23 -40.86
C GLY A 769 -6.26 -18.56 -39.43
N LYS A 770 -5.73 -19.63 -38.82
CA LYS A 770 -6.05 -20.01 -37.44
C LYS A 770 -5.26 -19.16 -36.45
N VAL A 771 -5.89 -18.84 -35.33
CA VAL A 771 -5.22 -18.16 -34.21
C VAL A 771 -4.08 -19.04 -33.68
N LEU A 772 -3.00 -18.41 -33.23
CA LEU A 772 -1.85 -19.08 -32.64
C LEU A 772 -2.25 -19.96 -31.45
N THR A 773 -1.85 -21.24 -31.43
CA THR A 773 -2.06 -22.14 -30.29
C THR A 773 -0.80 -22.30 -29.44
N ARG A 774 -0.99 -22.71 -28.18
CA ARG A 774 0.14 -22.98 -27.27
C ARG A 774 1.02 -24.12 -27.78
N ALA A 775 0.44 -25.23 -28.24
CA ALA A 775 1.20 -26.37 -28.75
C ALA A 775 2.06 -25.98 -29.96
N TRP A 776 1.51 -25.16 -30.86
CA TRP A 776 2.24 -24.68 -32.03
C TRP A 776 3.43 -23.80 -31.62
N PHE A 777 3.22 -22.83 -30.72
CA PHE A 777 4.30 -21.94 -30.27
C PHE A 777 5.40 -22.73 -29.57
N MET A 778 5.02 -23.67 -28.71
CA MET A 778 5.96 -24.53 -27.98
C MET A 778 6.76 -25.44 -28.92
N LYS A 779 6.18 -25.90 -30.04
CA LYS A 779 6.90 -26.69 -31.05
C LYS A 779 8.03 -25.87 -31.69
N LYS A 780 7.74 -24.64 -32.13
CA LYS A 780 8.74 -23.72 -32.68
C LYS A 780 9.79 -23.32 -31.64
N LEU A 781 9.38 -23.03 -30.40
CA LEU A 781 10.28 -22.68 -29.31
C LEU A 781 11.27 -23.81 -28.98
N ARG A 782 10.81 -25.07 -28.94
CA ARG A 782 11.66 -26.23 -28.66
C ARG A 782 12.62 -26.57 -29.80
N HIS A 783 12.22 -26.28 -31.03
CA HIS A 783 13.12 -26.44 -32.17
C HIS A 783 14.29 -25.46 -32.08
N LEU A 784 14.02 -24.23 -31.66
CA LEU A 784 15.06 -23.21 -31.47
C LEU A 784 15.87 -23.41 -30.18
N PHE A 785 15.21 -23.78 -29.10
CA PHE A 785 15.81 -24.03 -27.79
C PHE A 785 15.44 -25.44 -27.31
N PRO A 786 16.30 -26.45 -27.57
CA PRO A 786 16.02 -27.85 -27.21
C PRO A 786 15.90 -28.11 -25.71
N ASP A 787 16.41 -27.20 -24.86
CA ASP A 787 16.33 -27.33 -23.40
C ASP A 787 14.87 -27.28 -22.91
N THR A 788 14.40 -28.42 -22.39
CA THR A 788 13.06 -28.58 -21.84
C THR A 788 12.80 -27.72 -20.60
N ASN A 789 13.84 -27.14 -19.99
CA ASN A 789 13.72 -26.16 -18.92
C ASN A 789 13.29 -24.77 -19.41
N ILE A 790 13.27 -24.52 -20.72
CA ILE A 790 12.68 -23.32 -21.32
C ILE A 790 11.25 -23.64 -21.77
N ALA A 791 10.30 -22.74 -21.45
CA ALA A 791 8.91 -22.88 -21.85
C ALA A 791 8.22 -21.52 -22.00
N GLY A 792 6.93 -21.50 -22.33
CA GLY A 792 6.19 -20.24 -22.48
C GLY A 792 6.24 -19.29 -21.28
N GLN A 793 6.43 -19.80 -20.05
CA GLN A 793 6.60 -18.95 -18.86
C GLN A 793 8.00 -18.31 -18.74
N SER A 794 8.98 -18.83 -19.47
CA SER A 794 10.35 -18.32 -19.52
C SER A 794 10.44 -16.95 -20.17
N MET A 795 9.51 -16.60 -21.08
CA MET A 795 9.45 -15.26 -21.69
C MET A 795 9.19 -14.18 -20.64
N ARG A 796 8.12 -14.35 -19.86
CA ARG A 796 7.73 -13.41 -18.81
C ARG A 796 8.77 -13.32 -17.69
N ALA A 797 9.34 -14.46 -17.28
CA ALA A 797 10.42 -14.49 -16.27
C ALA A 797 11.71 -13.83 -16.80
N GLY A 798 12.04 -14.09 -18.06
CA GLY A 798 13.20 -13.54 -18.75
C GLY A 798 13.12 -12.03 -18.90
N GLY A 799 12.00 -11.51 -19.42
CA GLY A 799 11.79 -10.07 -19.55
C GLY A 799 11.83 -9.34 -18.21
N ALA A 800 11.24 -9.93 -17.16
CA ALA A 800 11.24 -9.33 -15.83
C ALA A 800 12.66 -9.27 -15.25
N THR A 801 13.44 -10.34 -15.47
CA THR A 801 14.85 -10.38 -15.06
C THR A 801 15.69 -9.39 -15.87
N ALA A 802 15.44 -9.23 -17.17
CA ALA A 802 16.16 -8.28 -18.02
C ALA A 802 15.89 -6.82 -17.62
N LEU A 803 14.64 -6.47 -17.30
CA LEU A 803 14.31 -5.14 -16.77
C LEU A 803 14.98 -4.88 -15.41
N ALA A 804 15.03 -5.91 -14.55
CA ALA A 804 15.74 -5.83 -13.28
C ALA A 804 17.24 -5.58 -13.46
N GLU A 805 17.87 -6.26 -14.43
CA GLU A 805 19.27 -6.02 -14.82
C GLU A 805 19.51 -4.63 -15.40
N ASP A 806 18.50 -4.04 -16.05
CA ASP A 806 18.55 -2.66 -16.56
C ASP A 806 18.36 -1.60 -15.47
N GLY A 807 18.22 -2.02 -14.21
CA GLY A 807 17.99 -1.11 -13.08
C GLY A 807 16.56 -0.56 -13.02
N ALA A 808 15.60 -1.14 -13.75
CA ALA A 808 14.21 -0.70 -13.71
C ALA A 808 13.64 -0.87 -12.30
N LEU A 809 12.93 0.15 -11.80
CA LEU A 809 12.40 0.13 -10.44
C LEU A 809 11.38 -1.01 -10.25
N PRO A 810 11.28 -1.61 -9.05
CA PRO A 810 10.40 -2.75 -8.80
C PRO A 810 8.94 -2.50 -9.16
N HIS A 811 8.42 -1.29 -8.91
CA HIS A 811 7.04 -0.92 -9.25
C HIS A 811 6.83 -0.80 -10.78
N ILE A 812 7.85 -0.42 -11.55
CA ILE A 812 7.79 -0.37 -13.03
C ILE A 812 7.73 -1.79 -13.58
N ILE A 813 8.53 -2.72 -13.06
CA ILE A 813 8.46 -4.13 -13.47
C ILE A 813 7.10 -4.73 -13.09
N GLN A 814 6.62 -4.44 -11.88
CA GLN A 814 5.31 -4.88 -11.40
C GLN A 814 4.17 -4.40 -12.31
N ALA A 815 4.15 -3.11 -12.65
CA ALA A 815 3.17 -2.50 -13.56
C ALA A 815 3.30 -3.06 -14.98
N SER A 816 4.53 -3.13 -15.51
CA SER A 816 4.82 -3.63 -16.87
C SER A 816 4.37 -5.07 -17.08
N GLY A 817 4.35 -5.90 -16.03
CA GLY A 817 3.83 -7.26 -16.12
C GLY A 817 2.40 -7.42 -15.65
N ARG A 818 1.72 -6.37 -15.16
CA ARG A 818 0.35 -6.46 -14.65
C ARG A 818 0.24 -7.47 -13.50
N TRP A 819 1.13 -7.35 -12.51
CA TRP A 819 1.07 -8.14 -11.28
C TRP A 819 0.33 -7.37 -10.18
N ALA A 820 -0.73 -7.98 -9.63
CA ALA A 820 -1.52 -7.39 -8.54
C ALA A 820 -0.77 -7.33 -7.18
N SER A 821 0.39 -7.98 -7.05
CA SER A 821 1.17 -8.04 -5.81
C SER A 821 2.65 -8.27 -6.07
N ASN A 822 3.45 -8.36 -5.00
CA ASN A 822 4.90 -8.67 -5.00
C ASN A 822 5.28 -10.04 -5.60
N THR A 823 4.31 -10.77 -6.18
CA THR A 823 4.53 -12.05 -6.87
C THR A 823 5.54 -11.93 -8.02
N PHE A 824 5.74 -10.74 -8.61
CA PHE A 824 6.75 -10.52 -9.65
C PHE A 824 8.19 -10.80 -9.17
N GLN A 825 8.47 -10.67 -7.87
CA GLN A 825 9.79 -10.99 -7.28
C GLN A 825 10.15 -12.46 -7.51
N ILE A 826 9.15 -13.37 -7.52
CA ILE A 826 9.35 -14.78 -7.83
C ILE A 826 9.78 -14.97 -9.29
N TYR A 827 9.52 -14.02 -10.19
CA TYR A 827 9.92 -14.08 -11.59
C TYR A 827 11.33 -13.53 -11.86
N ILE A 828 11.91 -12.77 -10.92
CA ILE A 828 13.30 -12.30 -10.99
C ILE A 828 14.20 -13.45 -10.49
N ARG A 829 14.95 -14.04 -11.42
CA ARG A 829 15.60 -15.35 -11.22
C ARG A 829 17.10 -15.28 -10.89
N LYS A 830 17.70 -14.09 -10.91
CA LYS A 830 19.11 -13.88 -10.56
C LYS A 830 19.31 -13.58 -9.06
N HIS A 831 20.58 -13.72 -8.64
CA HIS A 831 21.12 -13.63 -7.29
C HIS A 831 20.44 -12.54 -6.41
N PRO A 832 20.22 -12.77 -5.10
CA PRO A 832 19.66 -11.79 -4.16
C PRO A 832 20.30 -10.40 -4.23
N ALA A 833 21.56 -10.33 -4.64
CA ALA A 833 22.31 -9.09 -4.88
C ALA A 833 21.69 -8.16 -5.96
N LEU A 834 21.01 -8.70 -6.98
CA LEU A 834 20.32 -7.89 -7.99
C LEU A 834 19.03 -7.27 -7.42
N LEU A 835 18.29 -8.03 -6.62
CA LEU A 835 17.13 -7.52 -5.86
C LEU A 835 17.58 -6.46 -4.84
N GLN A 836 18.73 -6.66 -4.20
CA GLN A 836 19.37 -5.70 -3.30
C GLN A 836 19.77 -4.43 -4.06
N ALA A 837 20.50 -4.52 -5.17
CA ALA A 837 20.90 -3.36 -5.98
C ALA A 837 19.69 -2.55 -6.48
N MET A 838 18.59 -3.20 -6.85
CA MET A 838 17.33 -2.54 -7.25
C MET A 838 16.58 -1.85 -6.09
N LEU A 839 16.77 -2.32 -4.85
CA LEU A 839 16.19 -1.70 -3.65
C LEU A 839 17.06 -0.53 -3.15
N HIS A 840 18.36 -0.55 -3.47
CA HIS A 840 19.34 0.48 -3.08
C HIS A 840 19.68 1.50 -4.18
N SER A 841 19.17 1.37 -5.41
CA SER A 841 19.31 2.36 -6.49
C SER A 841 18.44 3.61 -6.25
N ARG A 842 18.55 4.18 -5.06
CA ARG A 842 18.20 5.55 -4.70
C ARG A 842 19.50 6.31 -4.47
N CYS A 843 20.08 6.83 -5.55
CA CYS A 843 20.97 7.98 -5.50
C CYS A 843 20.33 9.09 -6.31
#